data_AF-A0AAJ7DUN4-F1
#
_entry.id   AF-A0AAJ7DUN4-F1
#
_cell.length_a   1.000
_cell.length_b   1.000
_cell.length_c   1.000
_cell.angle_alpha   90.00
_cell.angle_beta   90.00
_cell.angle_gamma   90.00
#
_symmetry.space_group_name_H-M   'P 1'
#
loop_
_entity.id
_entity.type
_entity.pdbx_description
1 polymer ?
#
loop_
_entity_poly.entity_id
_entity_poly.type
_entity_poly.pdbx_seq_one_letter_code
_entity_poly.pdbx_strand_id
1 'polypeptide(L)'
;MMSKFGRNVQILQTLINYNSDVNAVDFVGDDVLVTGSGDKRVRVWEWEVGKGFIEASFSPLLGHKYGITSVKVSPQSTMLASTSIDGTTQLWNLRSGSKIHTMVQTGGEAVRVCRFSPDSSLLVTAGDNGQVCLWDLIRRILIRRFQKHEGAIQSLSFTPDSSWLLTSCTLGVLQLFYCNEILNICPSHHQDINIFAQVDDAHDLGVVCCDFSSIQEVTNNEPFIKLYHLVTCGNDNHVKLWAVKVTKTKCECYSVSATIELCRIMDKHSCALTCVRFSSNGLYTASTGLDKSIIIWETNTGRVVTVLTGHCRYVACCAFSKNGNLLATGSNDKRVIIWDLIGNLNLNSELICHNSVMLQNKSKDKKVKTDVVKHAETNNNEVILVQRLNDHKGAINSVAIFGNCLIASGSRDKFVRIWNVKYDENDETSIFQEMNYNPLAGHKYSVNYVEYSPCGTKLASCSMDGTTIIWDVETGNQARASFVNSSLAVRVCRWSPDGTKIATAGDDEKIILWDLDTMEELRIFEGHIDAITTLAFTPDSRYLVAACSGGTWRLFDTGYALSASVNALLVCNKGHDLGVQGCDFSPIIKPFIITGLANESYMMVTCGNDSLIKFWSIIVIIEDVDLMKRLGSKSLRILYTEKRQFVGHGGNVTCVKFSPIHGEILGSVATDRTARIWGVRTGICLYVLENHNTFVTTCAFSEDTSLFLTGTLDKSVFIWKLPKQLISQNILIKHLRNIRKKVIDWTVDDIIKWLHEVNLSNLVKNVKILSLNGRILLHMPEGIVISKLRFNYSIEKLEMFRKQLYWLKCEDSNAMCITDNVDIPDDFLCPITREVMREPVQCSDGFTYERAAINEWFLCSKFTSPMTNESLKTMNLKPNVTLRNEIFMFLYGDGKRA
;
A
#
# COMPACT_ATOMS: atom_id res chain seq x y z
N MET A 1 -17.10 -15.45 -50.39
CA MET A 1 -18.01 -15.22 -49.24
C MET A 1 -17.91 -13.73 -48.94
N MET A 2 -18.82 -12.91 -49.45
CA MET A 2 -20.11 -12.53 -48.82
C MET A 2 -19.90 -11.83 -47.48
N SER A 3 -20.38 -10.59 -47.38
CA SER A 3 -20.22 -9.69 -46.23
C SER A 3 -20.89 -10.24 -44.98
N LYS A 4 -20.19 -10.21 -43.82
CA LYS A 4 -20.73 -10.74 -42.56
C LYS A 4 -21.88 -9.88 -42.01
N PHE A 5 -21.89 -8.58 -42.31
CA PHE A 5 -22.99 -7.68 -41.99
C PHE A 5 -24.04 -7.65 -43.11
N GLY A 6 -25.31 -7.69 -42.70
CA GLY A 6 -26.44 -7.57 -43.60
C GLY A 6 -26.67 -6.11 -44.04
N ARG A 7 -27.46 -5.91 -45.10
CA ARG A 7 -27.97 -4.57 -45.47
C ARG A 7 -28.96 -3.99 -44.45
N ASN A 8 -29.41 -4.81 -43.49
CA ASN A 8 -30.46 -4.51 -42.53
C ASN A 8 -29.89 -4.51 -41.10
N VAL A 9 -28.98 -3.59 -40.79
CA VAL A 9 -28.58 -3.30 -39.39
C VAL A 9 -29.78 -2.68 -38.67
N GLN A 10 -30.10 -3.17 -37.48
CA GLN A 10 -31.35 -2.85 -36.77
C GLN A 10 -31.10 -2.47 -35.30
N ILE A 11 -31.97 -1.65 -34.72
CA ILE A 11 -31.99 -1.41 -33.29
C ILE A 11 -32.64 -2.63 -32.62
N LEU A 12 -31.84 -3.35 -31.82
CA LEU A 12 -32.31 -4.49 -31.01
C LEU A 12 -32.99 -4.01 -29.73
N GLN A 13 -32.43 -2.98 -29.07
CA GLN A 13 -32.95 -2.42 -27.83
C GLN A 13 -32.46 -0.98 -27.60
N THR A 14 -33.16 -0.22 -26.75
CA THR A 14 -32.71 1.10 -26.25
C THR A 14 -32.92 1.17 -24.74
N LEU A 15 -31.86 1.51 -24.00
CA LEU A 15 -31.83 1.61 -22.53
C LEU A 15 -31.89 3.08 -22.12
N ILE A 16 -32.73 3.43 -21.13
CA ILE A 16 -33.10 4.83 -20.82
C ILE A 16 -32.97 5.16 -19.31
N ASN A 17 -32.41 4.26 -18.48
CA ASN A 17 -32.37 4.43 -17.01
C ASN A 17 -31.36 5.49 -16.49
N TYR A 18 -30.87 6.39 -17.33
CA TYR A 18 -29.73 7.28 -17.04
C TYR A 18 -30.16 8.70 -16.70
N ASN A 19 -29.71 9.23 -15.57
CA ASN A 19 -30.01 10.61 -15.18
C ASN A 19 -29.10 11.64 -15.86
N SER A 20 -27.99 11.19 -16.46
CA SER A 20 -27.00 12.01 -17.16
C SER A 20 -26.42 11.26 -18.36
N ASP A 21 -25.61 11.95 -19.14
CA ASP A 21 -24.86 11.50 -20.31
C ASP A 21 -24.17 10.15 -20.08
N VAL A 22 -24.14 9.28 -21.10
CA VAL A 22 -23.42 7.98 -21.04
C VAL A 22 -22.07 8.12 -21.72
N ASN A 23 -21.01 8.09 -20.91
CA ASN A 23 -19.64 8.40 -21.33
C ASN A 23 -18.86 7.17 -21.78
N ALA A 24 -19.17 5.99 -21.24
CA ALA A 24 -18.47 4.76 -21.56
C ALA A 24 -19.41 3.54 -21.58
N VAL A 25 -19.12 2.60 -22.48
CA VAL A 25 -19.81 1.32 -22.65
C VAL A 25 -18.77 0.25 -22.94
N ASP A 26 -18.97 -0.96 -22.41
CA ASP A 26 -18.13 -2.14 -22.70
C ASP A 26 -18.93 -3.45 -22.55
N PHE A 27 -18.58 -4.47 -23.33
CA PHE A 27 -19.21 -5.79 -23.25
C PHE A 27 -18.41 -6.77 -22.39
N VAL A 28 -19.13 -7.61 -21.64
CA VAL A 28 -18.64 -8.82 -20.97
C VAL A 28 -19.17 -10.00 -21.77
N GLY A 29 -18.34 -10.57 -22.64
CA GLY A 29 -18.80 -11.61 -23.57
C GLY A 29 -19.76 -11.05 -24.64
N ASP A 30 -20.94 -11.65 -24.74
CA ASP A 30 -22.02 -11.22 -25.64
C ASP A 30 -23.34 -10.92 -24.89
N ASP A 31 -23.47 -11.48 -23.68
CA ASP A 31 -24.68 -11.61 -22.87
C ASP A 31 -24.76 -10.58 -21.72
N VAL A 32 -23.66 -9.90 -21.39
CA VAL A 32 -23.62 -8.89 -20.33
C VAL A 32 -22.98 -7.60 -20.84
N LEU A 33 -23.60 -6.46 -20.51
CA LEU A 33 -23.21 -5.12 -20.97
C LEU A 33 -22.96 -4.21 -19.75
N VAL A 34 -21.89 -3.41 -19.77
CA VAL A 34 -21.57 -2.47 -18.69
C VAL A 34 -21.47 -1.04 -19.21
N THR A 35 -22.00 -0.10 -18.44
CA THR A 35 -22.24 1.28 -18.89
C THR A 35 -21.91 2.28 -17.78
N GLY A 36 -21.12 3.31 -18.08
CA GLY A 36 -20.70 4.36 -17.15
C GLY A 36 -21.27 5.72 -17.54
N SER A 37 -21.86 6.41 -16.58
CA SER A 37 -22.56 7.69 -16.81
C SER A 37 -22.00 8.85 -15.97
N GLY A 38 -22.23 10.07 -16.46
CA GLY A 38 -22.07 11.30 -15.69
C GLY A 38 -22.93 11.35 -14.41
N ASP A 39 -23.93 10.46 -14.25
CA ASP A 39 -24.75 10.33 -13.03
C ASP A 39 -24.05 9.58 -11.88
N LYS A 40 -22.73 9.36 -12.01
CA LYS A 40 -21.82 8.75 -11.02
C LYS A 40 -22.03 7.25 -10.78
N ARG A 41 -22.90 6.60 -11.57
CA ARG A 41 -23.23 5.17 -11.45
C ARG A 41 -22.67 4.38 -12.62
N VAL A 42 -22.07 3.23 -12.31
CA VAL A 42 -21.82 2.17 -13.31
C VAL A 42 -23.01 1.22 -13.25
N ARG A 43 -23.67 0.98 -14.39
CA ARG A 43 -24.77 0.01 -14.51
C ARG A 43 -24.31 -1.21 -15.30
N VAL A 44 -24.65 -2.38 -14.78
CA VAL A 44 -24.43 -3.70 -15.39
C VAL A 44 -25.78 -4.23 -15.84
N TRP A 45 -25.84 -4.78 -17.05
CA TRP A 45 -27.05 -5.28 -17.67
C TRP A 45 -26.83 -6.72 -18.16
N GLU A 46 -27.79 -7.59 -17.92
CA GLU A 46 -27.75 -9.02 -18.25
C GLU A 46 -28.87 -9.36 -19.25
N TRP A 47 -28.59 -10.22 -20.25
CA TRP A 47 -29.55 -10.61 -21.28
C TRP A 47 -30.56 -11.66 -20.77
N GLU A 48 -31.81 -11.26 -20.59
CA GLU A 48 -32.93 -12.18 -20.39
C GLU A 48 -33.69 -12.45 -21.71
N VAL A 49 -33.76 -13.72 -22.11
CA VAL A 49 -34.54 -14.15 -23.28
C VAL A 49 -36.01 -13.76 -23.12
N GLY A 50 -36.56 -13.09 -24.13
CA GLY A 50 -37.91 -12.52 -24.17
C GLY A 50 -38.02 -11.07 -23.68
N LYS A 51 -36.96 -10.50 -23.11
CA LYS A 51 -36.94 -9.13 -22.56
C LYS A 51 -35.76 -8.28 -23.03
N GLY A 52 -34.63 -8.92 -23.38
CA GLY A 52 -33.37 -8.27 -23.71
C GLY A 52 -32.51 -7.97 -22.48
N PHE A 53 -31.64 -6.97 -22.57
CA PHE A 53 -30.79 -6.51 -21.47
C PHE A 53 -31.61 -5.85 -20.36
N ILE A 54 -31.43 -6.33 -19.12
CA ILE A 54 -32.07 -5.83 -17.89
C ILE A 54 -30.99 -5.46 -16.87
N GLU A 55 -31.21 -4.40 -16.09
CA GLU A 55 -30.29 -3.95 -15.05
C GLU A 55 -30.13 -5.03 -13.95
N ALA A 56 -28.89 -5.46 -13.71
CA ALA A 56 -28.56 -6.59 -12.84
C ALA A 56 -28.94 -6.33 -11.37
N SER A 57 -29.20 -7.38 -10.58
CA SER A 57 -29.75 -7.24 -9.21
C SER A 57 -28.84 -6.53 -8.20
N PHE A 58 -27.53 -6.42 -8.49
CA PHE A 58 -26.55 -5.67 -7.69
C PHE A 58 -26.23 -4.28 -8.29
N SER A 59 -26.86 -3.92 -9.40
CA SER A 59 -26.74 -2.59 -10.02
C SER A 59 -27.73 -1.60 -9.39
N PRO A 60 -27.42 -0.28 -9.38
CA PRO A 60 -26.20 0.36 -9.85
C PRO A 60 -25.02 0.22 -8.89
N LEU A 61 -23.81 0.10 -9.43
CA LEU A 61 -22.57 0.18 -8.65
C LEU A 61 -22.35 1.64 -8.20
N LEU A 62 -22.13 1.83 -6.91
CA LEU A 62 -22.02 3.13 -6.24
C LEU A 62 -20.68 3.26 -5.51
N GLY A 63 -19.94 4.33 -5.81
CA GLY A 63 -18.65 4.60 -5.15
C GLY A 63 -17.88 5.82 -5.67
N HIS A 64 -18.16 6.31 -6.87
CA HIS A 64 -17.52 7.52 -7.40
C HIS A 64 -18.18 8.82 -6.90
N LYS A 65 -17.35 9.84 -6.63
CA LYS A 65 -17.77 11.17 -6.15
C LYS A 65 -18.17 12.10 -7.28
N TYR A 66 -17.63 11.89 -8.49
CA TYR A 66 -17.96 12.63 -9.71
C TYR A 66 -18.36 11.69 -10.86
N GLY A 67 -18.66 12.27 -12.02
CA GLY A 67 -19.09 11.51 -13.19
C GLY A 67 -18.01 10.54 -13.69
N ILE A 68 -18.44 9.38 -14.16
CA ILE A 68 -17.55 8.34 -14.68
C ILE A 68 -17.05 8.76 -16.07
N THR A 69 -15.75 8.63 -16.29
CA THR A 69 -15.07 9.02 -17.53
C THR A 69 -14.87 7.83 -18.47
N SER A 70 -14.49 6.68 -17.92
CA SER A 70 -14.25 5.46 -18.66
C SER A 70 -14.65 4.23 -17.85
N VAL A 71 -15.01 3.17 -18.56
CA VAL A 71 -15.33 1.85 -17.99
C VAL A 71 -14.73 0.82 -18.93
N LYS A 72 -13.97 -0.14 -18.39
CA LYS A 72 -13.42 -1.28 -19.14
C LYS A 72 -13.58 -2.58 -18.36
N VAL A 73 -13.82 -3.66 -19.09
CA VAL A 73 -13.92 -5.04 -18.60
C VAL A 73 -12.57 -5.74 -18.72
N SER A 74 -12.23 -6.64 -17.78
CA SER A 74 -11.03 -7.47 -17.92
C SER A 74 -11.22 -8.51 -19.04
N PRO A 75 -10.20 -8.82 -19.85
CA PRO A 75 -10.28 -9.88 -20.88
C PRO A 75 -10.78 -11.24 -20.37
N GLN A 76 -10.50 -11.57 -19.11
CA GLN A 76 -11.01 -12.76 -18.41
C GLN A 76 -12.50 -12.69 -18.00
N SER A 77 -13.18 -11.55 -18.20
CA SER A 77 -14.61 -11.34 -17.90
C SER A 77 -14.96 -11.50 -16.40
N THR A 78 -13.98 -11.27 -15.52
CA THR A 78 -14.10 -11.42 -14.05
C THR A 78 -14.20 -10.09 -13.32
N MET A 79 -13.55 -9.05 -13.86
CA MET A 79 -13.28 -7.80 -13.17
C MET A 79 -13.64 -6.61 -14.07
N LEU A 80 -13.95 -5.49 -13.43
CA LEU A 80 -14.41 -4.26 -14.07
C LEU A 80 -13.65 -3.09 -13.48
N ALA A 81 -13.10 -2.21 -14.31
CA ALA A 81 -12.50 -0.95 -13.88
C ALA A 81 -13.41 0.22 -14.32
N SER A 82 -13.66 1.16 -13.42
CA SER A 82 -14.30 2.45 -13.71
C SER A 82 -13.41 3.60 -13.27
N THR A 83 -13.23 4.60 -14.13
CA THR A 83 -12.48 5.83 -13.84
C THR A 83 -13.42 7.01 -13.68
N SER A 84 -13.00 8.03 -12.93
CA SER A 84 -13.81 9.21 -12.67
C SER A 84 -12.97 10.48 -12.57
N ILE A 85 -13.67 11.60 -12.73
CA ILE A 85 -13.14 12.96 -12.49
C ILE A 85 -12.69 13.13 -11.01
N ASP A 86 -13.10 12.26 -10.09
CA ASP A 86 -12.67 12.24 -8.68
C ASP A 86 -11.24 11.74 -8.41
N GLY A 87 -10.45 11.47 -9.44
CA GLY A 87 -9.07 11.01 -9.31
C GLY A 87 -8.91 9.55 -8.90
N THR A 88 -10.03 8.80 -8.80
CA THR A 88 -10.03 7.38 -8.45
C THR A 88 -10.36 6.49 -9.64
N THR A 89 -9.79 5.28 -9.61
CA THR A 89 -10.19 4.15 -10.44
C THR A 89 -10.67 3.04 -9.53
N GLN A 90 -11.94 2.67 -9.63
CA GLN A 90 -12.56 1.65 -8.78
C GLN A 90 -12.62 0.33 -9.54
N LEU A 91 -12.25 -0.73 -8.84
CA LEU A 91 -12.14 -2.09 -9.36
C LEU A 91 -13.26 -2.92 -8.74
N TRP A 92 -14.06 -3.60 -9.55
CA TRP A 92 -15.28 -4.32 -9.11
C TRP A 92 -15.27 -5.77 -9.58
N ASN A 93 -15.93 -6.64 -8.82
CA ASN A 93 -16.19 -8.03 -9.19
C ASN A 93 -17.51 -8.09 -9.97
N LEU A 94 -17.46 -8.56 -11.23
CA LEU A 94 -18.62 -8.61 -12.13
C LEU A 94 -19.70 -9.61 -11.68
N ARG A 95 -19.39 -10.57 -10.80
CA ARG A 95 -20.34 -11.60 -10.34
C ARG A 95 -21.16 -11.19 -9.11
N SER A 96 -20.68 -10.21 -8.36
CA SER A 96 -21.25 -9.82 -7.06
C SER A 96 -21.60 -8.34 -6.95
N GLY A 97 -21.09 -7.51 -7.86
CA GLY A 97 -21.11 -6.05 -7.74
C GLY A 97 -20.22 -5.50 -6.61
N SER A 98 -19.50 -6.36 -5.88
CA SER A 98 -18.65 -5.89 -4.76
C SER A 98 -17.42 -5.16 -5.29
N LYS A 99 -17.09 -4.04 -4.66
CA LYS A 99 -15.81 -3.36 -4.86
C LYS A 99 -14.67 -4.29 -4.42
N ILE A 100 -13.59 -4.32 -5.18
CA ILE A 100 -12.36 -5.10 -4.95
C ILE A 100 -11.26 -4.20 -4.39
N HIS A 101 -11.15 -2.98 -4.93
CA HIS A 101 -10.14 -2.00 -4.54
C HIS A 101 -10.49 -0.58 -5.05
N THR A 102 -9.82 0.44 -4.52
CA THR A 102 -9.90 1.83 -4.97
C THR A 102 -8.49 2.36 -5.19
N MET A 103 -8.09 2.45 -6.46
CA MET A 103 -6.78 2.98 -6.88
C MET A 103 -6.89 4.50 -7.03
N VAL A 104 -5.94 5.25 -6.50
CA VAL A 104 -5.98 6.74 -6.50
C VAL A 104 -4.78 7.28 -7.27
N GLN A 105 -5.01 8.07 -8.31
CA GLN A 105 -3.92 8.62 -9.13
C GLN A 105 -3.11 9.65 -8.33
N THR A 106 -1.78 9.59 -8.44
CA THR A 106 -0.90 10.35 -7.53
C THR A 106 -0.93 11.85 -7.83
N GLY A 107 -1.57 12.60 -6.93
CA GLY A 107 -1.90 14.01 -7.10
C GLY A 107 -3.41 14.29 -6.95
N GLY A 108 -4.27 13.27 -7.09
CA GLY A 108 -5.74 13.43 -7.03
C GLY A 108 -6.38 13.94 -8.33
N GLU A 109 -5.58 14.11 -9.39
CA GLU A 109 -6.02 14.60 -10.70
C GLU A 109 -7.00 13.67 -11.41
N ALA A 110 -7.92 14.26 -12.18
CA ALA A 110 -8.99 13.54 -12.88
C ALA A 110 -8.46 12.44 -13.81
N VAL A 111 -8.95 11.21 -13.63
CA VAL A 111 -8.60 10.07 -14.47
C VAL A 111 -9.54 10.05 -15.68
N ARG A 112 -9.00 10.17 -16.90
CA ARG A 112 -9.78 10.21 -18.15
C ARG A 112 -10.07 8.82 -18.70
N VAL A 113 -9.10 7.92 -18.63
CA VAL A 113 -9.15 6.62 -19.30
C VAL A 113 -8.43 5.53 -18.51
N CYS A 114 -8.94 4.30 -18.63
CA CYS A 114 -8.23 3.09 -18.22
C CYS A 114 -8.20 2.04 -19.34
N ARG A 115 -7.25 1.11 -19.28
CA ARG A 115 -7.21 -0.09 -20.13
C ARG A 115 -6.55 -1.25 -19.38
N PHE A 116 -7.18 -2.43 -19.39
CA PHE A 116 -6.55 -3.68 -18.98
C PHE A 116 -5.55 -4.14 -20.04
N SER A 117 -4.47 -4.80 -19.65
CA SER A 117 -3.65 -5.59 -20.57
C SER A 117 -4.43 -6.84 -21.03
N PRO A 118 -4.24 -7.34 -22.27
CA PRO A 118 -4.89 -8.55 -22.78
C PRO A 118 -4.74 -9.81 -21.91
N ASP A 119 -3.62 -9.97 -21.21
CA ASP A 119 -3.39 -11.06 -20.25
C ASP A 119 -4.10 -10.88 -18.89
N SER A 120 -4.66 -9.69 -18.63
CA SER A 120 -5.28 -9.25 -17.37
C SER A 120 -4.34 -9.15 -16.15
N SER A 121 -3.01 -9.07 -16.36
CA SER A 121 -2.05 -8.86 -15.26
C SER A 121 -1.93 -7.38 -14.82
N LEU A 122 -2.10 -6.45 -15.76
CA LEU A 122 -1.94 -5.02 -15.55
C LEU A 122 -3.24 -4.23 -15.84
N LEU A 123 -3.39 -3.13 -15.11
CA LEU A 123 -4.30 -2.04 -15.46
C LEU A 123 -3.47 -0.77 -15.65
N VAL A 124 -3.77 0.00 -16.69
CA VAL A 124 -3.18 1.32 -16.90
C VAL A 124 -4.27 2.38 -16.76
N THR A 125 -3.96 3.46 -16.07
CA THR A 125 -4.83 4.63 -15.92
C THR A 125 -4.07 5.88 -16.35
N ALA A 126 -4.77 6.86 -16.94
CA ALA A 126 -4.18 8.13 -17.30
C ALA A 126 -5.17 9.30 -17.13
N GLY A 127 -4.62 10.51 -16.94
CA GLY A 127 -5.38 11.69 -16.54
C GLY A 127 -4.97 13.00 -17.23
N ASP A 128 -5.54 14.10 -16.75
CA ASP A 128 -5.42 15.42 -17.38
C ASP A 128 -4.02 16.04 -17.32
N ASN A 129 -3.21 15.66 -16.33
CA ASN A 129 -1.84 16.12 -16.14
C ASN A 129 -0.79 15.37 -16.98
N GLY A 130 -1.19 14.63 -18.02
CA GLY A 130 -0.28 13.81 -18.84
C GLY A 130 0.36 12.62 -18.10
N GLN A 131 -0.07 12.33 -16.86
CA GLN A 131 0.45 11.23 -16.05
C GLN A 131 -0.20 9.90 -16.43
N VAL A 132 0.64 8.88 -16.60
CA VAL A 132 0.28 7.47 -16.76
C VAL A 132 0.66 6.72 -15.47
N CYS A 133 -0.24 5.89 -14.98
CA CYS A 133 -0.04 5.00 -13.83
C CYS A 133 -0.27 3.55 -14.24
N LEU A 134 0.70 2.67 -13.94
CA LEU A 134 0.60 1.22 -14.15
C LEU A 134 0.37 0.52 -12.81
N TRP A 135 -0.66 -0.33 -12.77
CA TRP A 135 -1.13 -1.03 -11.58
C TRP A 135 -1.00 -2.55 -11.78
N ASP A 136 -0.41 -3.22 -10.79
CA ASP A 136 -0.42 -4.69 -10.66
C ASP A 136 -1.80 -5.12 -10.15
N LEU A 137 -2.54 -5.90 -10.93
CA LEU A 137 -3.89 -6.36 -10.54
C LEU A 137 -3.86 -7.52 -9.53
N ILE A 138 -2.76 -8.27 -9.47
CA ILE A 138 -2.56 -9.39 -8.54
C ILE A 138 -2.21 -8.84 -7.15
N ARG A 139 -1.24 -7.92 -7.08
CA ARG A 139 -0.76 -7.29 -5.84
C ARG A 139 -1.57 -6.06 -5.43
N ARG A 140 -2.36 -5.49 -6.34
CA ARG A 140 -3.17 -4.26 -6.14
C ARG A 140 -2.33 -3.03 -5.75
N ILE A 141 -1.15 -2.88 -6.37
CA ILE A 141 -0.22 -1.76 -6.11
C ILE A 141 0.10 -0.99 -7.39
N LEU A 142 0.39 0.30 -7.24
CA LEU A 142 1.03 1.09 -8.29
C LEU A 142 2.47 0.56 -8.50
N ILE A 143 2.77 0.07 -9.70
CA ILE A 143 4.12 -0.38 -10.07
C ILE A 143 4.99 0.83 -10.41
N ARG A 144 4.51 1.67 -11.34
CA ARG A 144 5.25 2.82 -11.86
C ARG A 144 4.29 3.93 -12.28
N ARG A 145 4.76 5.17 -12.18
CA ARG A 145 4.13 6.36 -12.75
C ARG A 145 5.13 7.07 -13.65
N PHE A 146 4.64 7.72 -14.71
CA PHE A 146 5.44 8.62 -15.52
C PHE A 146 4.57 9.70 -16.15
N GLN A 147 5.21 10.76 -16.62
CA GLN A 147 4.60 11.88 -17.33
C GLN A 147 5.52 12.19 -18.51
N LYS A 148 5.06 11.86 -19.73
CA LYS A 148 5.79 12.01 -21.00
C LYS A 148 4.99 12.75 -22.08
N HIS A 149 3.73 13.06 -21.79
CA HIS A 149 2.90 14.01 -22.52
C HIS A 149 2.79 15.30 -21.72
N GLU A 150 2.77 16.45 -22.41
CA GLU A 150 2.53 17.76 -21.80
C GLU A 150 1.03 18.06 -21.63
N GLY A 151 0.18 17.43 -22.45
CA GLY A 151 -1.28 17.56 -22.42
C GLY A 151 -2.01 16.35 -21.83
N ALA A 152 -3.34 16.46 -21.73
CA ALA A 152 -4.20 15.44 -21.17
C ALA A 152 -4.24 14.18 -22.05
N ILE A 153 -4.14 13.00 -21.42
CA ILE A 153 -4.17 11.71 -22.13
C ILE A 153 -5.62 11.27 -22.30
N GLN A 154 -6.08 11.19 -23.55
CA GLN A 154 -7.46 10.85 -23.90
C GLN A 154 -7.67 9.34 -24.08
N SER A 155 -6.69 8.62 -24.64
CA SER A 155 -6.83 7.18 -24.90
C SER A 155 -5.55 6.38 -24.71
N LEU A 156 -5.76 5.12 -24.30
CA LEU A 156 -4.77 4.09 -24.03
C LEU A 156 -5.14 2.81 -24.79
N SER A 157 -4.17 2.16 -25.44
CA SER A 157 -4.37 0.83 -26.01
C SER A 157 -3.10 -0.02 -25.91
N PHE A 158 -3.27 -1.30 -25.56
CA PHE A 158 -2.22 -2.31 -25.60
C PHE A 158 -2.20 -3.03 -26.96
N THR A 159 -1.05 -3.55 -27.38
CA THR A 159 -0.99 -4.58 -28.43
C THR A 159 -1.62 -5.89 -27.94
N PRO A 160 -2.16 -6.76 -28.83
CA PRO A 160 -2.84 -8.01 -28.43
C PRO A 160 -2.01 -8.97 -27.57
N ASP A 161 -0.68 -8.88 -27.66
CA ASP A 161 0.27 -9.71 -26.91
C ASP A 161 0.74 -9.07 -25.58
N SER A 162 0.12 -7.96 -25.16
CA SER A 162 0.47 -7.16 -23.98
C SER A 162 1.89 -6.57 -23.97
N SER A 163 2.66 -6.68 -25.07
CA SER A 163 4.08 -6.27 -25.06
C SER A 163 4.29 -4.77 -25.22
N TRP A 164 3.39 -4.04 -25.88
CA TRP A 164 3.46 -2.58 -26.07
C TRP A 164 2.23 -1.86 -25.55
N LEU A 165 2.46 -0.65 -25.04
CA LEU A 165 1.44 0.31 -24.62
C LEU A 165 1.54 1.56 -25.51
N LEU A 166 0.46 1.90 -26.18
CA LEU A 166 0.30 3.19 -26.86
C LEU A 166 -0.52 4.14 -25.98
N THR A 167 -0.07 5.39 -25.94
CA THR A 167 -0.73 6.51 -25.24
C THR A 167 -0.95 7.66 -26.22
N SER A 168 -2.01 8.45 -26.01
CA SER A 168 -2.43 9.50 -26.96
C SER A 168 -3.00 10.74 -26.26
N CYS A 169 -2.69 11.92 -26.81
CA CYS A 169 -2.81 13.21 -26.14
C CYS A 169 -3.74 14.20 -26.88
N THR A 170 -4.32 15.15 -26.13
CA THR A 170 -5.05 16.31 -26.67
C THR A 170 -4.24 17.17 -27.64
N LEU A 171 -2.92 17.10 -27.59
CA LEU A 171 -2.00 17.83 -28.47
C LEU A 171 -1.65 17.05 -29.76
N GLY A 172 -2.36 15.97 -30.08
CA GLY A 172 -2.17 15.22 -31.33
C GLY A 172 -1.06 14.16 -31.27
N VAL A 173 -0.23 14.19 -30.22
CA VAL A 173 0.92 13.29 -30.04
C VAL A 173 0.48 11.86 -29.69
N LEU A 174 1.08 10.88 -30.38
CA LEU A 174 1.08 9.46 -30.06
C LEU A 174 2.46 9.03 -29.53
N GLN A 175 2.51 8.28 -28.43
CA GLN A 175 3.76 7.70 -27.90
C GLN A 175 3.60 6.20 -27.61
N LEU A 176 4.55 5.41 -28.09
CA LEU A 176 4.63 3.95 -27.93
C LEU A 176 5.74 3.55 -26.94
N PHE A 177 5.39 2.71 -25.98
CA PHE A 177 6.26 2.23 -24.90
C PHE A 177 6.32 0.71 -24.85
N TYR A 178 7.50 0.15 -24.53
CA TYR A 178 7.68 -1.28 -24.33
C TYR A 178 7.39 -1.67 -22.87
N CYS A 179 6.36 -2.47 -22.63
CA CYS A 179 5.85 -2.73 -21.29
C CYS A 179 6.89 -3.36 -20.36
N ASN A 180 7.74 -4.25 -20.89
CA ASN A 180 8.75 -4.93 -20.08
C ASN A 180 9.86 -3.98 -19.58
N GLU A 181 10.14 -2.86 -20.27
CA GLU A 181 11.06 -1.82 -19.79
C GLU A 181 10.40 -0.93 -18.73
N ILE A 182 9.10 -0.68 -18.85
CA ILE A 182 8.32 0.01 -17.80
C ILE A 182 8.38 -0.81 -16.50
N LEU A 183 8.34 -2.14 -16.58
CA LEU A 183 8.34 -3.05 -15.43
C LEU A 183 9.72 -3.32 -14.80
N ASN A 184 10.79 -3.51 -15.59
CA ASN A 184 12.05 -4.10 -15.08
C ASN A 184 13.07 -3.11 -14.47
N ILE A 185 12.74 -1.83 -14.31
CA ILE A 185 13.68 -0.81 -13.80
C ILE A 185 13.48 -0.59 -12.30
N CYS A 186 14.56 -0.68 -11.53
CA CYS A 186 14.57 -0.43 -10.09
C CYS A 186 14.06 0.98 -9.72
N PRO A 187 13.41 1.17 -8.56
CA PRO A 187 12.84 2.44 -8.12
C PRO A 187 13.88 3.47 -7.62
N SER A 188 15.10 3.42 -8.15
CA SER A 188 16.04 4.55 -8.09
C SER A 188 15.50 5.71 -8.92
N HIS A 189 15.32 6.86 -8.30
CA HIS A 189 14.80 8.06 -8.98
C HIS A 189 15.72 8.46 -10.15
N HIS A 190 15.13 8.94 -11.24
CA HIS A 190 15.80 9.42 -12.46
C HIS A 190 16.48 8.35 -13.36
N GLN A 191 15.77 7.25 -13.65
CA GLN A 191 15.87 6.63 -14.98
C GLN A 191 14.60 6.95 -15.79
N ASP A 192 14.79 7.72 -16.85
CA ASP A 192 13.76 8.05 -17.83
C ASP A 192 13.22 6.79 -18.52
N ILE A 193 11.91 6.79 -18.79
CA ILE A 193 11.30 5.77 -19.65
C ILE A 193 11.52 6.20 -21.10
N ASN A 194 12.09 5.31 -21.91
CA ASN A 194 12.29 5.55 -23.33
C ASN A 194 10.97 5.47 -24.10
N ILE A 195 10.81 6.41 -25.03
CA ILE A 195 9.74 6.39 -26.04
C ILE A 195 10.33 5.68 -27.26
N PHE A 196 9.75 4.56 -27.67
CA PHE A 196 10.29 3.75 -28.78
C PHE A 196 9.87 4.27 -30.16
N ALA A 197 8.66 4.84 -30.24
CA ALA A 197 8.16 5.52 -31.41
C ALA A 197 7.23 6.66 -30.96
N GLN A 198 7.34 7.80 -31.62
CA GLN A 198 6.49 8.96 -31.43
C GLN A 198 5.96 9.41 -32.80
N VAL A 199 4.69 9.85 -32.83
CA VAL A 199 4.12 10.58 -33.97
C VAL A 199 3.52 11.86 -33.42
N ASP A 200 4.14 12.97 -33.78
CA ASP A 200 3.59 14.30 -33.56
C ASP A 200 2.56 14.63 -34.65
N ASP A 201 1.63 15.54 -34.35
CA ASP A 201 0.55 15.98 -35.26
C ASP A 201 -0.25 14.83 -35.92
N ALA A 202 -0.48 13.72 -35.20
CA ALA A 202 -1.25 12.59 -35.74
C ALA A 202 -2.70 12.99 -36.11
N HIS A 203 -3.26 13.97 -35.40
CA HIS A 203 -4.53 14.64 -35.72
C HIS A 203 -4.44 16.12 -35.31
N ASP A 204 -4.76 17.03 -36.24
CA ASP A 204 -4.50 18.48 -36.22
C ASP A 204 -5.15 19.25 -35.05
N LEU A 205 -6.11 18.63 -34.35
CA LEU A 205 -6.82 19.18 -33.19
C LEU A 205 -6.86 18.18 -32.00
N GLY A 206 -5.94 17.22 -31.97
CA GLY A 206 -5.82 16.23 -30.89
C GLY A 206 -6.40 14.86 -31.22
N VAL A 207 -5.80 13.83 -30.63
CA VAL A 207 -6.31 12.45 -30.67
C VAL A 207 -7.32 12.27 -29.53
N VAL A 208 -8.52 11.82 -29.86
CA VAL A 208 -9.59 11.59 -28.88
C VAL A 208 -9.68 10.11 -28.51
N CYS A 209 -9.49 9.21 -29.48
CA CYS A 209 -9.54 7.78 -29.22
C CYS A 209 -8.56 6.97 -30.06
N CYS A 210 -8.07 5.87 -29.50
CA CYS A 210 -7.21 4.89 -30.16
C CYS A 210 -7.57 3.45 -29.76
N ASP A 211 -7.33 2.50 -30.67
CA ASP A 211 -7.57 1.07 -30.46
C ASP A 211 -6.64 0.23 -31.35
N PHE A 212 -6.07 -0.85 -30.82
CA PHE A 212 -5.34 -1.84 -31.62
C PHE A 212 -6.28 -2.96 -32.09
N SER A 213 -6.05 -3.47 -33.30
CA SER A 213 -6.72 -4.65 -33.83
C SER A 213 -6.33 -5.90 -33.05
N SER A 214 -7.24 -6.86 -32.94
CA SER A 214 -6.96 -8.20 -32.38
C SER A 214 -6.05 -9.04 -33.29
N ILE A 215 -5.92 -8.68 -34.57
CA ILE A 215 -5.02 -9.32 -35.53
C ILE A 215 -3.63 -8.68 -35.46
N GLN A 216 -2.62 -9.55 -35.36
CA GLN A 216 -1.21 -9.22 -35.58
C GLN A 216 -0.69 -10.10 -36.73
N GLU A 217 0.12 -9.54 -37.62
CA GLU A 217 0.87 -10.33 -38.61
C GLU A 217 2.33 -10.50 -38.13
N VAL A 218 2.92 -11.67 -38.38
CA VAL A 218 4.27 -12.01 -37.90
C VAL A 218 5.06 -12.66 -39.03
N THR A 219 6.22 -12.10 -39.37
CA THR A 219 7.09 -12.67 -40.41
C THR A 219 8.08 -13.66 -39.79
N ASN A 220 8.07 -14.90 -40.26
CA ASN A 220 8.99 -15.95 -39.78
C ASN A 220 10.44 -15.78 -40.28
N ASN A 221 10.66 -14.94 -41.29
CA ASN A 221 11.98 -14.64 -41.85
C ASN A 221 12.71 -13.58 -41.00
N GLU A 222 14.03 -13.48 -41.14
CA GLU A 222 14.82 -12.42 -40.50
C GLU A 222 14.91 -11.15 -41.38
N PRO A 223 14.89 -9.94 -40.79
CA PRO A 223 14.64 -9.65 -39.37
C PRO A 223 13.20 -9.99 -38.98
N PHE A 224 12.99 -10.40 -37.73
CA PHE A 224 11.67 -10.79 -37.24
C PHE A 224 10.78 -9.54 -37.09
N ILE A 225 9.73 -9.44 -37.90
CA ILE A 225 8.80 -8.31 -37.91
C ILE A 225 7.46 -8.76 -37.33
N LYS A 226 6.94 -7.99 -36.36
CA LYS A 226 5.52 -7.97 -36.01
C LYS A 226 4.88 -6.72 -36.61
N LEU A 227 3.71 -6.90 -37.21
CA LEU A 227 2.87 -5.82 -37.71
C LEU A 227 1.56 -5.80 -36.92
N TYR A 228 1.22 -4.65 -36.36
CA TYR A 228 -0.07 -4.42 -35.70
C TYR A 228 -0.84 -3.32 -36.44
N HIS A 229 -2.15 -3.47 -36.55
CA HIS A 229 -3.01 -2.39 -37.03
C HIS A 229 -3.56 -1.57 -35.86
N LEU A 230 -3.38 -0.26 -35.96
CA LEU A 230 -3.83 0.74 -35.00
C LEU A 230 -4.84 1.65 -35.71
N VAL A 231 -5.96 1.96 -35.06
CA VAL A 231 -6.89 2.99 -35.55
C VAL A 231 -6.98 4.12 -34.53
N THR A 232 -7.01 5.37 -35.02
CA THR A 232 -7.19 6.58 -34.22
C THR A 232 -8.29 7.46 -34.79
N CYS A 233 -8.91 8.26 -33.94
CA CYS A 233 -9.83 9.32 -34.33
C CYS A 233 -9.57 10.60 -33.54
N GLY A 234 -9.78 11.75 -34.17
CA GLY A 234 -9.48 13.05 -33.60
C GLY A 234 -10.58 14.09 -33.78
N ASN A 235 -10.27 15.31 -33.35
CA ASN A 235 -11.14 16.48 -33.54
C ASN A 235 -11.08 17.05 -34.96
N ASP A 236 -10.27 16.47 -35.85
CA ASP A 236 -10.13 16.81 -37.28
C ASP A 236 -11.21 16.16 -38.17
N ASN A 237 -12.20 15.48 -37.59
CA ASN A 237 -13.25 14.70 -38.27
C ASN A 237 -12.76 13.44 -39.02
N HIS A 238 -11.46 13.11 -38.96
CA HIS A 238 -10.86 11.99 -39.69
C HIS A 238 -10.67 10.75 -38.80
N VAL A 239 -10.83 9.56 -39.39
CA VAL A 239 -10.39 8.30 -38.78
C VAL A 239 -9.14 7.82 -39.52
N LYS A 240 -8.01 7.67 -38.82
CA LYS A 240 -6.71 7.33 -39.39
C LYS A 240 -6.33 5.89 -39.01
N LEU A 241 -5.92 5.10 -40.01
CA LEU A 241 -5.45 3.71 -39.86
C LEU A 241 -3.93 3.68 -40.05
N TRP A 242 -3.23 3.09 -39.10
CA TRP A 242 -1.77 3.04 -39.01
C TRP A 242 -1.28 1.60 -38.92
N ALA A 243 -0.08 1.37 -39.46
CA ALA A 243 0.73 0.19 -39.21
C ALA A 243 1.74 0.50 -38.10
N VAL A 244 1.71 -0.25 -37.00
CA VAL A 244 2.78 -0.25 -36.00
C VAL A 244 3.65 -1.46 -36.28
N LYS A 245 4.86 -1.21 -36.77
CA LYS A 245 5.81 -2.22 -37.25
C LYS A 245 6.97 -2.32 -36.27
N VAL A 246 7.09 -3.45 -35.61
CA VAL A 246 8.14 -3.74 -34.64
C VAL A 246 9.10 -4.76 -35.25
N THR A 247 10.37 -4.39 -35.38
CA THR A 247 11.41 -5.27 -35.94
C THR A 247 12.43 -5.66 -34.87
N LYS A 248 12.85 -6.93 -34.88
CA LYS A 248 13.84 -7.46 -33.94
C LYS A 248 14.88 -8.30 -34.68
N THR A 249 16.14 -7.90 -34.56
CA THR A 249 17.32 -8.68 -34.96
C THR A 249 17.70 -9.67 -33.85
N LYS A 250 18.48 -10.71 -34.17
CA LYS A 250 18.98 -11.68 -33.17
C LYS A 250 20.30 -11.26 -32.50
N CYS A 251 21.09 -10.42 -33.17
CA CYS A 251 22.51 -10.25 -32.85
C CYS A 251 22.83 -9.19 -31.79
N GLU A 252 21.83 -8.44 -31.32
CA GLU A 252 22.00 -7.39 -30.32
C GLU A 252 20.89 -7.47 -29.26
N CYS A 253 21.25 -7.31 -27.98
CA CYS A 253 20.31 -7.48 -26.88
C CYS A 253 19.22 -6.39 -26.77
N TYR A 254 19.35 -5.27 -27.53
CA TYR A 254 18.57 -4.06 -27.31
C TYR A 254 17.99 -3.37 -28.56
N SER A 255 18.38 -3.70 -29.79
CA SER A 255 17.88 -3.03 -31.01
C SER A 255 16.52 -3.54 -31.50
N VAL A 256 15.51 -3.45 -30.62
CA VAL A 256 14.10 -3.55 -31.00
C VAL A 256 13.67 -2.18 -31.53
N SER A 257 13.53 -2.04 -32.85
CA SER A 257 13.03 -0.82 -33.47
C SER A 257 11.52 -0.90 -33.71
N ALA A 258 10.83 0.22 -33.52
CA ALA A 258 9.41 0.36 -33.79
C ALA A 258 9.15 1.58 -34.68
N THR A 259 8.32 1.43 -35.71
CA THR A 259 7.80 2.54 -36.52
C THR A 259 6.28 2.57 -36.46
N ILE A 260 5.70 3.77 -36.60
CA ILE A 260 4.26 3.99 -36.74
C ILE A 260 4.07 4.71 -38.07
N GLU A 261 3.42 4.03 -39.02
CA GLU A 261 3.31 4.46 -40.42
C GLU A 261 1.82 4.63 -40.79
N LEU A 262 1.44 5.80 -41.32
CA LEU A 262 0.06 6.08 -41.73
C LEU A 262 -0.29 5.28 -42.99
N CYS A 263 -1.29 4.39 -42.90
CA CYS A 263 -1.73 3.57 -44.03
C CYS A 263 -2.90 4.19 -44.80
N ARG A 264 -3.86 4.82 -44.09
CA ARG A 264 -5.08 5.36 -44.70
C ARG A 264 -5.75 6.41 -43.80
N ILE A 265 -6.40 7.39 -44.44
CA ILE A 265 -7.39 8.29 -43.82
C ILE A 265 -8.78 7.87 -44.34
N MET A 266 -9.79 7.87 -43.47
CA MET A 266 -11.15 7.41 -43.76
C MET A 266 -12.16 8.54 -43.48
N ASP A 267 -12.75 9.05 -44.56
CA ASP A 267 -13.41 10.36 -44.57
C ASP A 267 -14.92 10.21 -44.79
N LYS A 268 -15.71 10.52 -43.76
CA LYS A 268 -17.18 10.52 -43.86
C LYS A 268 -17.90 11.34 -42.78
N HIS A 269 -17.35 11.41 -41.58
CA HIS A 269 -17.89 12.23 -40.50
C HIS A 269 -17.86 13.73 -40.88
N SER A 270 -18.84 14.49 -40.37
CA SER A 270 -18.95 15.93 -40.62
C SER A 270 -18.66 16.78 -39.38
N CYS A 271 -18.20 16.16 -38.29
CA CYS A 271 -17.80 16.80 -37.05
C CYS A 271 -16.88 15.87 -36.24
N ALA A 272 -16.28 16.40 -35.16
CA ALA A 272 -15.24 15.73 -34.39
C ALA A 272 -15.67 14.35 -33.88
N LEU A 273 -14.71 13.42 -33.81
CA LEU A 273 -14.95 12.06 -33.33
C LEU A 273 -14.75 11.93 -31.82
N THR A 274 -15.51 11.03 -31.21
CA THR A 274 -15.53 10.77 -29.77
C THR A 274 -14.97 9.40 -29.42
N CYS A 275 -15.24 8.38 -30.23
CA CYS A 275 -14.69 7.04 -30.02
C CYS A 275 -14.55 6.27 -31.34
N VAL A 276 -13.49 5.46 -31.44
CA VAL A 276 -13.28 4.45 -32.48
C VAL A 276 -12.89 3.12 -31.83
N ARG A 277 -13.37 1.99 -32.36
CA ARG A 277 -13.02 0.64 -31.93
C ARG A 277 -12.90 -0.32 -33.10
N PHE A 278 -12.03 -1.32 -32.96
CA PHE A 278 -12.03 -2.50 -33.83
C PHE A 278 -13.15 -3.47 -33.43
N SER A 279 -13.68 -4.19 -34.42
CA SER A 279 -14.44 -5.42 -34.16
C SER A 279 -13.52 -6.52 -33.62
N SER A 280 -14.08 -7.49 -32.88
CA SER A 280 -13.28 -8.56 -32.26
C SER A 280 -12.47 -9.42 -33.26
N ASN A 281 -12.83 -9.39 -34.54
CA ASN A 281 -12.12 -10.04 -35.64
C ASN A 281 -11.24 -9.09 -36.48
N GLY A 282 -11.05 -7.82 -36.09
CA GLY A 282 -10.17 -6.83 -36.77
C GLY A 282 -10.59 -6.35 -38.17
N LEU A 283 -11.45 -7.09 -38.87
CA LEU A 283 -11.89 -6.81 -40.25
C LEU A 283 -12.74 -5.54 -40.41
N TYR A 284 -13.31 -5.05 -39.31
CA TYR A 284 -14.17 -3.86 -39.30
C TYR A 284 -13.76 -2.91 -38.17
N THR A 285 -14.08 -1.62 -38.35
CA THR A 285 -14.05 -0.62 -37.27
C THR A 285 -15.40 0.06 -37.15
N ALA A 286 -15.75 0.50 -35.94
CA ALA A 286 -16.86 1.43 -35.70
C ALA A 286 -16.28 2.76 -35.22
N SER A 287 -16.78 3.86 -35.77
CA SER A 287 -16.48 5.22 -35.33
C SER A 287 -17.74 5.98 -34.96
N THR A 288 -17.61 6.94 -34.04
CA THR A 288 -18.70 7.73 -33.46
C THR A 288 -18.28 9.18 -33.28
N GLY A 289 -19.20 10.14 -33.44
CA GLY A 289 -18.85 11.55 -33.40
C GLY A 289 -19.97 12.53 -33.04
N LEU A 290 -19.61 13.81 -33.07
CA LEU A 290 -20.48 14.94 -32.72
C LEU A 290 -21.61 15.18 -33.72
N ASP A 291 -21.47 14.66 -34.95
CA ASP A 291 -22.51 14.65 -35.99
C ASP A 291 -23.67 13.68 -35.72
N LYS A 292 -23.66 12.98 -34.57
CA LYS A 292 -24.66 12.00 -34.09
C LYS A 292 -24.69 10.69 -34.90
N SER A 293 -23.78 10.52 -35.87
CA SER A 293 -23.68 9.31 -36.65
C SER A 293 -22.78 8.26 -35.98
N ILE A 294 -23.06 7.00 -36.27
CA ILE A 294 -22.15 5.89 -36.05
C ILE A 294 -21.82 5.31 -37.43
N ILE A 295 -20.55 5.11 -37.74
CA ILE A 295 -20.11 4.64 -39.06
C ILE A 295 -19.33 3.35 -38.88
N ILE A 296 -19.71 2.31 -39.63
CA ILE A 296 -19.00 1.02 -39.67
C ILE A 296 -18.21 0.96 -40.97
N TRP A 297 -16.91 0.65 -40.86
CA TRP A 297 -15.97 0.61 -41.97
C TRP A 297 -15.38 -0.79 -42.14
N GLU A 298 -15.03 -1.15 -43.36
CA GLU A 298 -14.19 -2.32 -43.67
C GLU A 298 -12.71 -1.92 -43.58
N THR A 299 -11.99 -2.41 -42.57
CA THR A 299 -10.61 -2.00 -42.23
C THR A 299 -9.69 -2.00 -43.45
N ASN A 300 -9.72 -3.11 -44.21
CA ASN A 300 -8.74 -3.35 -45.27
C ASN A 300 -8.95 -2.43 -46.49
N THR A 301 -10.17 -1.95 -46.74
CA THR A 301 -10.50 -1.09 -47.89
C THR A 301 -10.78 0.37 -47.52
N GLY A 302 -11.07 0.66 -46.25
CA GLY A 302 -11.54 1.98 -45.78
C GLY A 302 -12.94 2.35 -46.26
N ARG A 303 -13.71 1.38 -46.76
CA ARG A 303 -15.06 1.62 -47.27
C ARG A 303 -16.08 1.67 -46.13
N VAL A 304 -16.97 2.64 -46.18
CA VAL A 304 -18.18 2.67 -45.34
C VAL A 304 -19.06 1.47 -45.70
N VAL A 305 -19.34 0.63 -44.71
CA VAL A 305 -20.25 -0.53 -44.82
C VAL A 305 -21.68 -0.09 -44.50
N THR A 306 -21.87 0.63 -43.39
CA THR A 306 -23.15 1.24 -43.00
C THR A 306 -22.93 2.55 -42.23
N VAL A 307 -23.96 3.39 -42.22
CA VAL A 307 -24.08 4.58 -41.35
C VAL A 307 -25.37 4.40 -40.55
N LEU A 308 -25.26 4.43 -39.23
CA LEU A 308 -26.37 4.26 -38.30
C LEU A 308 -26.75 5.62 -37.70
N THR A 309 -28.05 5.87 -37.60
CA THR A 309 -28.62 7.08 -37.01
C THR A 309 -29.78 6.71 -36.09
N GLY A 310 -29.89 7.35 -34.93
CA GLY A 310 -30.89 7.01 -33.92
C GLY A 310 -30.76 7.79 -32.62
N HIS A 311 -29.54 8.16 -32.23
CA HIS A 311 -29.30 9.10 -31.13
C HIS A 311 -29.70 10.54 -31.53
N CYS A 312 -30.27 11.30 -30.59
CA CYS A 312 -30.72 12.68 -30.86
C CYS A 312 -29.70 13.76 -30.48
N ARG A 313 -28.67 13.40 -29.69
CA ARG A 313 -27.46 14.21 -29.41
C ARG A 313 -26.23 13.45 -29.89
N TYR A 314 -25.03 13.99 -29.66
CA TYR A 314 -23.78 13.35 -30.08
C TYR A 314 -23.59 12.00 -29.39
N VAL A 315 -22.97 11.07 -30.11
CA VAL A 315 -22.58 9.75 -29.57
C VAL A 315 -21.21 9.92 -28.91
N ALA A 316 -21.04 9.41 -27.69
CA ALA A 316 -19.83 9.59 -26.89
C ALA A 316 -18.91 8.36 -26.90
N CYS A 317 -19.48 7.16 -27.04
CA CYS A 317 -18.73 5.91 -26.99
C CYS A 317 -19.41 4.78 -27.78
N CYS A 318 -18.62 3.80 -28.21
CA CYS A 318 -19.09 2.54 -28.77
C CYS A 318 -18.25 1.34 -28.31
N ALA A 319 -18.87 0.15 -28.30
CA ALA A 319 -18.20 -1.13 -28.07
C ALA A 319 -18.88 -2.25 -28.87
N PHE A 320 -18.10 -3.17 -29.45
CA PHE A 320 -18.59 -4.40 -30.05
C PHE A 320 -18.73 -5.52 -29.00
N SER A 321 -19.65 -6.45 -29.21
CA SER A 321 -19.68 -7.72 -28.48
C SER A 321 -18.51 -8.63 -28.88
N LYS A 322 -18.20 -9.65 -28.07
CA LYS A 322 -17.08 -10.57 -28.28
C LYS A 322 -17.20 -11.37 -29.59
N ASN A 323 -18.42 -11.72 -30.02
CA ASN A 323 -18.69 -12.34 -31.33
C ASN A 323 -18.70 -11.36 -32.52
N GLY A 324 -18.70 -10.04 -32.25
CA GLY A 324 -18.73 -8.98 -33.26
C GLY A 324 -20.08 -8.86 -34.00
N ASN A 325 -21.17 -9.38 -33.45
CA ASN A 325 -22.52 -9.34 -34.04
C ASN A 325 -23.37 -8.18 -33.48
N LEU A 326 -23.09 -7.75 -32.24
CA LEU A 326 -23.73 -6.58 -31.62
C LEU A 326 -22.76 -5.39 -31.55
N LEU A 327 -23.33 -4.19 -31.62
CA LEU A 327 -22.67 -2.93 -31.26
C LEU A 327 -23.52 -2.22 -30.22
N ALA A 328 -22.93 -1.70 -29.16
CA ALA A 328 -23.60 -0.83 -28.19
C ALA A 328 -23.02 0.59 -28.29
N THR A 329 -23.88 1.61 -28.29
CA THR A 329 -23.51 3.02 -28.44
C THR A 329 -24.12 3.86 -27.33
N GLY A 330 -23.30 4.64 -26.63
CA GLY A 330 -23.72 5.55 -25.55
C GLY A 330 -23.65 7.01 -25.97
N SER A 331 -24.61 7.82 -25.52
CA SER A 331 -24.77 9.22 -25.97
C SER A 331 -25.10 10.20 -24.84
N ASN A 332 -24.87 11.48 -25.12
CA ASN A 332 -25.37 12.61 -24.34
C ASN A 332 -26.92 12.68 -24.32
N ASP A 333 -27.63 11.99 -25.22
CA ASP A 333 -29.11 11.88 -25.13
C ASP A 333 -29.63 10.99 -23.98
N LYS A 334 -28.72 10.53 -23.11
CA LYS A 334 -28.97 9.70 -21.92
C LYS A 334 -29.53 8.31 -22.25
N ARG A 335 -29.18 7.80 -23.44
CA ARG A 335 -29.54 6.45 -23.88
C ARG A 335 -28.31 5.63 -24.21
N VAL A 336 -28.47 4.32 -24.11
CA VAL A 336 -27.62 3.34 -24.80
C VAL A 336 -28.48 2.64 -25.84
N ILE A 337 -28.06 2.65 -27.10
CA ILE A 337 -28.71 1.90 -28.18
C ILE A 337 -27.86 0.66 -28.46
N ILE A 338 -28.53 -0.48 -28.59
CA ILE A 338 -27.91 -1.77 -28.92
C ILE A 338 -28.38 -2.15 -30.33
N TRP A 339 -27.42 -2.37 -31.21
CA TRP A 339 -27.61 -2.62 -32.63
C TRP A 339 -27.27 -4.07 -32.96
N ASP A 340 -28.16 -4.77 -33.67
CA ASP A 340 -27.84 -6.02 -34.35
C ASP A 340 -27.26 -5.70 -35.74
N LEU A 341 -26.02 -6.09 -35.97
CA LEU A 341 -25.27 -5.84 -37.20
C LEU A 341 -25.52 -6.88 -38.30
N ILE A 342 -26.15 -8.02 -37.96
CA ILE A 342 -26.49 -9.09 -38.89
C ILE A 342 -27.93 -8.92 -39.40
N GLY A 343 -28.85 -8.48 -38.54
CA GLY A 343 -30.27 -8.30 -38.84
C GLY A 343 -31.13 -9.55 -38.61
N ASN A 344 -30.62 -10.51 -37.82
CA ASN A 344 -31.20 -11.82 -37.54
C ASN A 344 -31.53 -12.05 -36.05
N LEU A 345 -31.12 -11.16 -35.14
CA LEU A 345 -31.35 -11.25 -33.70
C LEU A 345 -32.65 -10.52 -33.33
N ASN A 346 -33.28 -10.98 -32.25
CA ASN A 346 -34.46 -10.35 -31.66
C ASN A 346 -34.49 -10.61 -30.14
N LEU A 347 -35.42 -10.02 -29.41
CA LEU A 347 -35.47 -10.18 -27.95
C LEU A 347 -35.65 -11.64 -27.49
N ASN A 348 -36.11 -12.55 -28.36
CA ASN A 348 -36.28 -13.98 -28.08
C ASN A 348 -35.07 -14.83 -28.50
N SER A 349 -34.01 -14.26 -29.10
CA SER A 349 -32.83 -15.05 -29.47
C SER A 349 -31.93 -15.35 -28.26
N GLU A 350 -31.52 -16.60 -28.12
CA GLU A 350 -30.48 -16.99 -27.17
C GLU A 350 -29.12 -16.42 -27.63
N LEU A 351 -28.57 -15.48 -26.87
CA LEU A 351 -27.16 -15.10 -27.00
C LEU A 351 -26.30 -16.19 -26.33
N ILE A 352 -25.05 -16.34 -26.79
CA ILE A 352 -24.15 -17.38 -26.26
C ILE A 352 -23.67 -16.95 -24.87
N CYS A 353 -24.38 -17.38 -23.82
CA CYS A 353 -23.91 -17.26 -22.46
C CYS A 353 -22.59 -18.02 -22.29
N HIS A 354 -21.50 -17.27 -22.11
CA HIS A 354 -20.17 -17.84 -21.91
C HIS A 354 -20.02 -18.32 -20.46
N ASN A 355 -20.64 -19.46 -20.14
CA ASN A 355 -20.63 -20.21 -18.88
C ASN A 355 -19.72 -19.64 -17.76
N SER A 356 -20.22 -18.63 -17.04
CA SER A 356 -19.92 -18.52 -15.60
C SER A 356 -20.89 -19.45 -14.88
N VAL A 357 -20.38 -20.35 -14.02
CA VAL A 357 -21.01 -21.66 -13.77
C VAL A 357 -22.31 -21.57 -12.93
N MET A 358 -23.44 -21.44 -13.63
CA MET A 358 -24.82 -21.65 -13.17
C MET A 358 -25.66 -22.04 -14.41
N LEU A 359 -26.47 -23.09 -14.48
CA LEU A 359 -26.76 -24.24 -13.60
C LEU A 359 -26.74 -25.54 -14.49
N GLN A 360 -27.11 -26.76 -14.12
CA GLN A 360 -27.86 -27.37 -13.01
C GLN A 360 -27.25 -28.73 -12.61
N ASN A 361 -27.88 -29.43 -11.65
CA ASN A 361 -27.49 -30.73 -11.08
C ASN A 361 -26.19 -30.69 -10.21
N LYS A 362 -26.00 -31.56 -9.21
CA LYS A 362 -27.00 -32.35 -8.46
C LYS A 362 -26.71 -32.34 -6.95
N SER A 363 -27.29 -31.35 -6.27
CA SER A 363 -27.82 -31.46 -4.90
C SER A 363 -26.95 -32.05 -3.76
N LYS A 364 -25.60 -31.94 -3.78
CA LYS A 364 -24.77 -32.17 -2.57
C LYS A 364 -23.53 -31.27 -2.43
N ASP A 365 -22.76 -31.02 -3.48
CA ASP A 365 -21.52 -30.20 -3.43
C ASP A 365 -21.74 -28.70 -3.13
N LYS A 366 -22.99 -28.24 -3.08
CA LYS A 366 -23.40 -26.82 -2.98
C LYS A 366 -23.13 -26.14 -1.62
N LYS A 367 -22.41 -26.79 -0.71
CA LYS A 367 -21.81 -26.17 0.49
C LYS A 367 -20.29 -26.08 0.37
N VAL A 368 -19.61 -27.23 0.25
CA VAL A 368 -18.13 -27.28 0.24
C VAL A 368 -17.49 -26.30 -0.76
N LYS A 369 -18.04 -26.17 -1.97
CA LYS A 369 -17.51 -25.21 -2.96
C LYS A 369 -17.97 -23.77 -2.77
N THR A 370 -19.15 -23.50 -2.18
CA THR A 370 -19.53 -22.11 -1.82
C THR A 370 -18.70 -21.61 -0.66
N ASP A 371 -18.36 -22.50 0.27
CA ASP A 371 -17.77 -22.12 1.55
C ASP A 371 -16.24 -21.95 1.37
N VAL A 372 -15.58 -22.82 0.60
CA VAL A 372 -14.17 -22.62 0.19
C VAL A 372 -13.98 -21.35 -0.64
N VAL A 373 -14.87 -21.06 -1.60
CA VAL A 373 -14.79 -19.81 -2.39
C VAL A 373 -15.08 -18.60 -1.52
N LYS A 374 -16.11 -18.63 -0.66
CA LYS A 374 -16.35 -17.55 0.31
C LYS A 374 -15.16 -17.31 1.23
N HIS A 375 -14.49 -18.36 1.73
CA HIS A 375 -13.31 -18.19 2.57
C HIS A 375 -12.12 -17.60 1.79
N ALA A 376 -11.93 -17.92 0.51
CA ALA A 376 -10.95 -17.27 -0.36
C ALA A 376 -11.31 -15.84 -0.77
N GLU A 377 -12.60 -15.51 -0.87
CA GLU A 377 -13.15 -14.20 -1.27
C GLU A 377 -13.55 -13.30 -0.07
N THR A 378 -13.30 -13.73 1.18
CA THR A 378 -13.67 -12.95 2.38
C THR A 378 -13.00 -11.57 2.41
N ASN A 379 -13.70 -10.59 3.02
CA ASN A 379 -13.33 -9.18 3.17
C ASN A 379 -12.03 -8.90 3.98
N ASN A 380 -11.19 -9.90 4.23
CA ASN A 380 -9.97 -9.87 5.05
C ASN A 380 -8.87 -8.91 4.53
N ASN A 381 -9.07 -8.31 3.35
CA ASN A 381 -8.19 -7.33 2.72
C ASN A 381 -8.72 -5.89 2.72
N GLU A 382 -9.94 -5.64 3.21
CA GLU A 382 -10.43 -4.27 3.41
C GLU A 382 -10.21 -3.79 4.85
N VAL A 383 -10.12 -2.48 5.04
CA VAL A 383 -10.07 -1.87 6.38
C VAL A 383 -11.50 -1.71 6.89
N ILE A 384 -11.85 -2.43 7.95
CA ILE A 384 -13.22 -2.55 8.43
C ILE A 384 -13.45 -1.60 9.60
N LEU A 385 -14.50 -0.77 9.54
CA LEU A 385 -14.96 0.02 10.70
C LEU A 385 -15.62 -0.94 11.71
N VAL A 386 -15.00 -1.09 12.89
CA VAL A 386 -15.49 -1.99 13.95
C VAL A 386 -16.55 -1.31 14.80
N GLN A 387 -16.23 -0.15 15.34
CA GLN A 387 -17.12 0.61 16.22
C GLN A 387 -16.87 2.11 16.07
N ARG A 388 -17.92 2.89 16.34
CA ARG A 388 -17.89 4.34 16.48
C ARG A 388 -18.35 4.71 17.89
N LEU A 389 -17.46 5.27 18.69
CA LEU A 389 -17.74 5.74 20.06
C LEU A 389 -18.25 7.19 19.98
N ASN A 390 -19.39 7.48 20.61
CA ASN A 390 -20.10 8.78 20.48
C ASN A 390 -20.26 9.50 21.83
N ASP A 391 -19.46 9.15 22.83
CA ASP A 391 -19.72 9.51 24.22
C ASP A 391 -19.34 10.97 24.56
N HIS A 392 -18.50 11.60 23.73
CA HIS A 392 -18.10 13.00 23.92
C HIS A 392 -19.18 14.00 23.47
N LYS A 393 -19.30 15.10 24.21
CA LYS A 393 -20.21 16.21 23.94
C LYS A 393 -19.59 17.28 23.04
N GLY A 394 -18.26 17.28 22.90
CA GLY A 394 -17.48 18.20 22.06
C GLY A 394 -16.59 17.47 21.05
N ALA A 395 -16.06 18.23 20.08
CA ALA A 395 -15.12 17.72 19.08
C ALA A 395 -13.88 17.10 19.74
N ILE A 396 -13.40 15.98 19.20
CA ILE A 396 -12.20 15.31 19.69
C ILE A 396 -10.97 15.95 19.04
N ASN A 397 -9.96 16.27 19.84
CA ASN A 397 -8.73 16.92 19.38
C ASN A 397 -7.55 15.94 19.32
N SER A 398 -7.49 14.97 20.23
CA SER A 398 -6.43 13.95 20.26
C SER A 398 -6.96 12.59 20.75
N VAL A 399 -6.38 11.51 20.20
CA VAL A 399 -6.66 10.12 20.55
C VAL A 399 -5.33 9.39 20.73
N ALA A 400 -5.21 8.59 21.79
CA ALA A 400 -4.07 7.73 22.07
C ALA A 400 -4.53 6.29 22.36
N ILE A 401 -3.62 5.34 22.21
CA ILE A 401 -3.83 3.92 22.53
C ILE A 401 -2.56 3.35 23.15
N PHE A 402 -2.72 2.44 24.11
CA PHE A 402 -1.65 1.67 24.73
C PHE A 402 -1.91 0.17 24.58
N GLY A 403 -0.89 -0.58 24.18
CA GLY A 403 -1.03 -1.97 23.74
C GLY A 403 -2.08 -2.11 22.64
N ASN A 404 -2.95 -3.10 22.85
CA ASN A 404 -4.23 -3.26 22.16
C ASN A 404 -5.43 -2.99 23.08
N CYS A 405 -5.19 -2.54 24.32
CA CYS A 405 -6.10 -2.77 25.46
C CYS A 405 -6.75 -1.50 26.00
N LEU A 406 -6.13 -0.33 25.81
CA LEU A 406 -6.57 0.93 26.44
C LEU A 406 -6.54 2.06 25.41
N ILE A 407 -7.68 2.71 25.21
CA ILE A 407 -7.86 3.85 24.31
C ILE A 407 -8.20 5.09 25.15
N ALA A 408 -7.53 6.21 24.91
CA ALA A 408 -7.86 7.51 25.49
C ALA A 408 -8.24 8.53 24.41
N SER A 409 -9.13 9.47 24.70
CA SER A 409 -9.32 10.66 23.87
C SER A 409 -9.56 11.94 24.68
N GLY A 410 -8.96 13.04 24.22
CA GLY A 410 -9.16 14.39 24.75
C GLY A 410 -10.10 15.21 23.86
N SER A 411 -11.07 15.88 24.48
CA SER A 411 -12.13 16.61 23.77
C SER A 411 -12.27 18.07 24.17
N ARG A 412 -12.87 18.84 23.26
CA ARG A 412 -13.34 20.21 23.48
C ARG A 412 -14.45 20.32 24.54
N ASP A 413 -15.05 19.22 24.97
CA ASP A 413 -15.93 19.20 26.16
C ASP A 413 -15.20 19.26 27.51
N LYS A 414 -13.85 19.41 27.50
CA LYS A 414 -12.94 19.54 28.65
C LYS A 414 -12.59 18.22 29.36
N PHE A 415 -13.19 17.11 28.95
CA PHE A 415 -12.95 15.81 29.56
C PHE A 415 -11.94 14.98 28.77
N VAL A 416 -11.28 14.08 29.49
CA VAL A 416 -10.64 12.90 28.90
C VAL A 416 -11.52 11.69 29.20
N ARG A 417 -11.66 10.78 28.23
CA ARG A 417 -12.32 9.48 28.42
C ARG A 417 -11.35 8.34 28.11
N ILE A 418 -11.47 7.23 28.84
CA ILE A 418 -10.67 6.01 28.65
C ILE A 418 -11.59 4.80 28.45
N TRP A 419 -11.39 4.05 27.35
CA TRP A 419 -12.08 2.79 27.06
C TRP A 419 -11.10 1.62 27.12
N ASN A 420 -11.55 0.52 27.73
CA ASN A 420 -10.90 -0.78 27.75
C ASN A 420 -11.38 -1.63 26.56
N VAL A 421 -10.44 -2.26 25.86
CA VAL A 421 -10.67 -3.13 24.71
C VAL A 421 -10.55 -4.59 25.15
N LYS A 422 -11.64 -5.33 25.12
CA LYS A 422 -11.67 -6.77 25.42
C LYS A 422 -11.92 -7.53 24.13
N TYR A 423 -11.04 -8.47 23.79
CA TYR A 423 -11.30 -9.40 22.69
C TYR A 423 -12.22 -10.52 23.19
N ASP A 424 -13.37 -10.72 22.54
CA ASP A 424 -14.21 -11.88 22.79
C ASP A 424 -13.83 -13.01 21.81
N GLU A 425 -13.33 -14.12 22.35
CA GLU A 425 -12.92 -15.29 21.56
C GLU A 425 -14.12 -16.04 20.96
N ASN A 426 -15.35 -15.82 21.46
CA ASN A 426 -16.54 -16.52 20.98
C ASN A 426 -17.09 -15.92 19.67
N ASP A 427 -17.04 -14.59 19.53
CA ASP A 427 -17.61 -13.84 18.40
C ASP A 427 -16.53 -13.24 17.44
N GLU A 428 -15.24 -13.42 17.72
CA GLU A 428 -14.08 -12.72 17.08
C GLU A 428 -14.15 -11.16 17.10
N THR A 429 -15.01 -10.60 17.95
CA THR A 429 -15.21 -9.15 18.08
C THR A 429 -14.46 -8.57 19.28
N SER A 430 -13.80 -7.44 19.07
CA SER A 430 -13.32 -6.56 20.14
C SER A 430 -14.47 -5.72 20.69
N ILE A 431 -14.77 -5.87 21.98
CA ILE A 431 -15.77 -5.10 22.72
C ILE A 431 -15.09 -3.91 23.39
N PHE A 432 -15.60 -2.70 23.15
CA PHE A 432 -15.08 -1.45 23.71
C PHE A 432 -15.96 -1.00 24.89
N GLN A 433 -15.40 -0.99 26.10
CA GLN A 433 -16.11 -0.64 27.33
C GLN A 433 -15.47 0.58 27.99
N GLU A 434 -16.26 1.62 28.29
CA GLU A 434 -15.75 2.78 29.02
C GLU A 434 -15.37 2.39 30.47
N MET A 435 -14.24 2.91 30.98
CA MET A 435 -13.81 2.66 32.37
C MET A 435 -14.73 3.33 33.39
N ASN A 436 -14.96 2.65 34.52
CA ASN A 436 -15.98 3.03 35.52
C ASN A 436 -15.80 4.42 36.17
N TYR A 437 -14.59 4.99 36.14
CA TYR A 437 -14.26 6.29 36.73
C TYR A 437 -14.46 7.49 35.78
N ASN A 438 -14.86 7.26 34.54
CA ASN A 438 -15.03 8.33 33.54
C ASN A 438 -16.27 9.19 33.79
N PRO A 439 -16.31 10.43 33.27
CA PRO A 439 -15.24 11.12 32.53
C PRO A 439 -14.19 11.77 33.46
N LEU A 440 -12.92 11.73 33.05
CA LEU A 440 -11.83 12.36 33.80
C LEU A 440 -11.97 13.89 33.79
N ALA A 441 -12.25 14.46 34.96
CA ALA A 441 -12.57 15.87 35.16
C ALA A 441 -11.43 16.61 35.86
N GLY A 442 -10.89 17.65 35.23
CA GLY A 442 -9.80 18.46 35.82
C GLY A 442 -9.50 19.74 35.05
N HIS A 443 -9.50 19.68 33.71
CA HIS A 443 -9.25 20.85 32.88
C HIS A 443 -10.42 21.84 32.86
N LYS A 444 -10.07 23.14 32.80
CA LYS A 444 -11.02 24.27 32.74
C LYS A 444 -11.45 24.59 31.31
N TYR A 445 -10.64 24.22 30.31
CA TYR A 445 -10.91 24.45 28.89
C TYR A 445 -10.65 23.19 28.04
N SER A 446 -10.71 23.33 26.71
CA SER A 446 -10.54 22.24 25.73
C SER A 446 -9.26 21.46 25.96
N VAL A 447 -9.34 20.12 26.06
CA VAL A 447 -8.15 19.25 26.07
C VAL A 447 -7.62 19.16 24.65
N ASN A 448 -6.36 19.51 24.43
CA ASN A 448 -5.74 19.58 23.11
C ASN A 448 -5.02 18.29 22.74
N TYR A 449 -4.23 17.73 23.67
CA TYR A 449 -3.49 16.48 23.47
C TYR A 449 -3.65 15.51 24.63
N VAL A 450 -3.55 14.22 24.34
CA VAL A 450 -3.43 13.12 25.32
C VAL A 450 -2.37 12.13 24.83
N GLU A 451 -1.54 11.61 25.73
CA GLU A 451 -0.57 10.54 25.42
C GLU A 451 -0.27 9.67 26.65
N TYR A 452 -0.25 8.35 26.47
CA TYR A 452 0.11 7.39 27.51
C TYR A 452 1.63 7.38 27.74
N SER A 453 2.05 7.07 28.97
CA SER A 453 3.45 6.75 29.25
C SER A 453 3.88 5.45 28.52
N PRO A 454 5.18 5.23 28.26
CA PRO A 454 5.68 3.99 27.65
C PRO A 454 5.37 2.71 28.44
N CYS A 455 4.95 2.84 29.71
CA CYS A 455 4.53 1.74 30.58
C CYS A 455 3.00 1.67 30.78
N GLY A 456 2.21 2.56 30.17
CA GLY A 456 0.74 2.54 30.19
C GLY A 456 0.05 2.93 31.50
N THR A 457 0.78 2.96 32.63
CA THR A 457 0.22 3.25 33.96
C THR A 457 -0.18 4.71 34.17
N LYS A 458 0.37 5.64 33.36
CA LYS A 458 0.09 7.07 33.42
C LYS A 458 -0.41 7.58 32.07
N LEU A 459 -1.29 8.57 32.11
CA LEU A 459 -1.78 9.29 30.94
C LEU A 459 -1.55 10.79 31.15
N ALA A 460 -0.86 11.46 30.23
CA ALA A 460 -0.73 12.91 30.25
C ALA A 460 -1.85 13.55 29.41
N SER A 461 -2.36 14.70 29.85
CA SER A 461 -3.26 15.55 29.07
C SER A 461 -2.88 17.03 29.20
N CYS A 462 -2.97 17.78 28.11
CA CYS A 462 -2.74 19.23 28.11
C CYS A 462 -3.94 19.99 27.52
N SER A 463 -4.10 21.26 27.92
CA SER A 463 -5.31 22.03 27.64
C SER A 463 -5.05 23.52 27.33
N MET A 464 -6.06 24.15 26.74
CA MET A 464 -6.15 25.61 26.55
C MET A 464 -6.21 26.41 27.88
N ASP A 465 -6.18 25.76 29.03
CA ASP A 465 -6.11 26.42 30.35
C ASP A 465 -4.68 26.65 30.88
N GLY A 466 -3.66 26.33 30.08
CA GLY A 466 -2.24 26.52 30.43
C GLY A 466 -1.65 25.41 31.30
N THR A 467 -2.43 24.34 31.55
CA THR A 467 -2.02 23.27 32.45
C THR A 467 -1.76 21.94 31.73
N THR A 468 -0.86 21.16 32.32
CA THR A 468 -0.70 19.73 32.05
C THR A 468 -1.11 18.94 33.29
N ILE A 469 -1.89 17.88 33.11
CA ILE A 469 -2.33 16.97 34.18
C ILE A 469 -1.82 15.57 33.86
N ILE A 470 -1.37 14.84 34.88
CA ILE A 470 -0.98 13.43 34.78
C ILE A 470 -1.99 12.60 35.57
N TRP A 471 -2.66 11.70 34.87
CA TRP A 471 -3.67 10.77 35.41
C TRP A 471 -3.06 9.40 35.68
N ASP A 472 -3.54 8.77 36.74
CA ASP A 472 -3.38 7.33 36.99
C ASP A 472 -4.44 6.57 36.17
N VAL A 473 -3.99 5.60 35.37
CA VAL A 473 -4.85 4.85 34.44
C VAL A 473 -5.59 3.69 35.15
N GLU A 474 -5.11 3.22 36.30
CA GLU A 474 -5.81 2.21 37.09
C GLU A 474 -6.92 2.81 37.94
N THR A 475 -6.64 3.94 38.62
CA THR A 475 -7.63 4.55 39.54
C THR A 475 -8.44 5.71 38.96
N GLY A 476 -8.02 6.30 37.83
CA GLY A 476 -8.64 7.50 37.25
C GLY A 476 -8.36 8.79 38.03
N ASN A 477 -7.56 8.76 39.10
CA ASN A 477 -7.21 9.95 39.86
C ASN A 477 -6.14 10.79 39.15
N GLN A 478 -6.03 12.06 39.55
CA GLN A 478 -4.88 12.89 39.18
C GLN A 478 -3.64 12.42 39.95
N ALA A 479 -2.80 11.59 39.32
CA ALA A 479 -1.51 11.17 39.86
C ALA A 479 -0.60 12.37 40.20
N ARG A 480 -0.75 13.46 39.45
CA ARG A 480 -0.26 14.79 39.84
C ARG A 480 -1.30 15.85 39.46
N ALA A 481 -1.64 16.71 40.42
CA ALA A 481 -2.48 17.88 40.18
C ALA A 481 -1.79 18.86 39.20
N SER A 482 -2.60 19.64 38.49
CA SER A 482 -2.16 20.46 37.35
C SER A 482 -0.94 21.33 37.67
N PHE A 483 0.17 21.13 36.95
CA PHE A 483 1.25 22.11 36.89
C PHE A 483 0.98 23.11 35.77
N VAL A 484 1.41 24.36 35.98
CA VAL A 484 1.17 25.49 35.09
C VAL A 484 2.40 25.66 34.22
N ASN A 485 2.25 25.44 32.92
CA ASN A 485 3.36 25.53 31.97
C ASN A 485 3.60 26.99 31.55
N SER A 486 2.51 27.74 31.35
CA SER A 486 2.51 29.19 31.13
C SER A 486 1.10 29.76 31.35
N SER A 487 0.92 31.06 31.10
CA SER A 487 -0.39 31.71 31.07
C SER A 487 -1.16 31.52 29.74
N LEU A 488 -0.58 30.80 28.78
CA LEU A 488 -1.11 30.59 27.42
C LEU A 488 -1.46 29.12 27.18
N ALA A 489 -2.14 28.83 26.07
CA ALA A 489 -2.66 27.49 25.80
C ALA A 489 -1.54 26.49 25.46
N VAL A 490 -1.47 25.37 26.20
CA VAL A 490 -0.58 24.25 25.87
C VAL A 490 -1.22 23.43 24.75
N ARG A 491 -0.51 23.24 23.63
CA ARG A 491 -1.02 22.51 22.46
C ARG A 491 -0.69 21.03 22.48
N VAL A 492 0.48 20.69 23.01
CA VAL A 492 1.02 19.32 22.95
C VAL A 492 1.82 18.98 24.20
N CYS A 493 1.65 17.75 24.67
CA CYS A 493 2.50 17.08 25.66
C CYS A 493 2.95 15.74 25.09
N ARG A 494 4.23 15.39 25.25
CA ARG A 494 4.80 14.10 24.80
C ARG A 494 5.64 13.47 25.90
N TRP A 495 5.61 12.15 26.02
CA TRP A 495 6.56 11.39 26.84
C TRP A 495 7.83 11.08 26.06
N SER A 496 8.97 10.98 26.74
CA SER A 496 10.14 10.33 26.16
C SER A 496 9.92 8.81 26.08
N PRO A 497 10.38 8.11 25.03
CA PRO A 497 10.29 6.65 24.92
C PRO A 497 10.93 5.85 26.07
N ASP A 498 11.92 6.43 26.78
CA ASP A 498 12.52 5.85 27.98
C ASP A 498 11.67 6.01 29.26
N GLY A 499 10.62 6.83 29.21
CA GLY A 499 9.73 7.09 30.35
C GLY A 499 10.33 7.97 31.46
N THR A 500 11.46 8.65 31.20
CA THR A 500 12.14 9.53 32.18
C THR A 500 11.74 11.00 32.10
N LYS A 501 11.18 11.46 30.97
CA LYS A 501 10.89 12.88 30.72
C LYS A 501 9.51 13.11 30.11
N ILE A 502 8.98 14.31 30.29
CA ILE A 502 7.88 14.87 29.48
C ILE A 502 8.35 16.16 28.82
N ALA A 503 7.98 16.37 27.55
CA ALA A 503 8.11 17.66 26.88
C ALA A 503 6.73 18.28 26.62
N THR A 504 6.62 19.60 26.82
CA THR A 504 5.37 20.36 26.65
C THR A 504 5.60 21.68 25.93
N ALA A 505 4.70 22.08 25.04
CA ALA A 505 4.78 23.34 24.30
C ALA A 505 3.39 23.85 23.83
N GLY A 506 3.29 25.14 23.48
CA GLY A 506 2.05 25.69 22.94
C GLY A 506 2.16 27.10 22.35
N ASP A 507 1.19 27.95 22.70
CA ASP A 507 1.06 29.34 22.22
C ASP A 507 2.07 30.32 22.87
N ASP A 508 2.94 29.83 23.76
CA ASP A 508 4.00 30.56 24.45
C ASP A 508 5.36 30.52 23.73
N GLU A 509 5.45 29.87 22.57
CA GLU A 509 6.65 29.74 21.71
C GLU A 509 7.83 29.00 22.38
N LYS A 510 7.62 28.42 23.57
CA LYS A 510 8.63 27.73 24.39
C LYS A 510 8.37 26.24 24.47
N ILE A 511 9.43 25.49 24.72
CA ILE A 511 9.36 24.05 24.98
C ILE A 511 9.94 23.81 26.36
N ILE A 512 9.12 23.34 27.30
CA ILE A 512 9.58 22.97 28.64
C ILE A 512 9.76 21.46 28.69
N LEU A 513 10.94 21.03 29.14
CA LEU A 513 11.31 19.64 29.37
C LEU A 513 11.31 19.39 30.89
N TRP A 514 10.53 18.42 31.32
CA TRP A 514 10.31 18.04 32.71
C TRP A 514 10.95 16.69 33.01
N ASP A 515 11.53 16.53 34.20
CA ASP A 515 11.93 15.23 34.74
C ASP A 515 10.72 14.53 35.38
N LEU A 516 10.64 13.19 35.29
CA LEU A 516 9.52 12.44 35.86
C LEU A 516 9.74 11.93 37.29
N ASP A 517 10.98 11.84 37.75
CA ASP A 517 11.29 11.39 39.12
C ASP A 517 11.23 12.55 40.12
N THR A 518 11.76 13.73 39.75
CA THR A 518 11.73 14.96 40.56
C THR A 518 10.52 15.85 40.28
N MET A 519 9.95 15.80 39.06
CA MET A 519 8.93 16.75 38.57
C MET A 519 9.41 18.21 38.52
N GLU A 520 10.72 18.43 38.35
CA GLU A 520 11.34 19.75 38.14
C GLU A 520 11.58 20.05 36.65
N GLU A 521 11.76 21.35 36.32
CA GLU A 521 12.08 21.82 34.97
C GLU A 521 13.55 21.52 34.62
N LEU A 522 13.80 20.53 33.77
CA LEU A 522 15.14 20.18 33.28
C LEU A 522 15.70 21.22 32.30
N ARG A 523 14.83 21.82 31.48
CA ARG A 523 15.21 22.87 30.51
C ARG A 523 14.01 23.56 29.91
N ILE A 524 14.22 24.82 29.54
CA ILE A 524 13.39 25.56 28.61
C ILE A 524 14.20 25.71 27.32
N PHE A 525 13.61 25.35 26.18
CA PHE A 525 14.16 25.67 24.85
C PHE A 525 13.37 26.81 24.22
N GLU A 526 14.07 27.76 23.60
CA GLU A 526 13.50 29.00 23.07
C GLU A 526 13.88 29.25 21.60
N GLY A 527 13.27 30.28 21.00
CA GLY A 527 13.62 30.80 19.68
C GLY A 527 12.65 30.45 18.54
N HIS A 528 11.53 29.79 18.82
CA HIS A 528 10.37 29.88 17.91
C HIS A 528 9.83 31.33 17.90
N ILE A 529 9.11 31.67 16.82
CA ILE A 529 8.56 33.01 16.53
C ILE A 529 7.04 32.87 16.30
N ASP A 530 6.51 31.68 16.58
CA ASP A 530 5.24 31.16 16.11
C ASP A 530 4.86 29.99 17.02
N ALA A 531 3.57 29.86 17.34
CA ALA A 531 3.04 28.84 18.24
C ALA A 531 3.48 27.42 17.86
N ILE A 532 3.90 26.64 18.86
CA ILE A 532 4.40 25.27 18.65
C ILE A 532 3.21 24.32 18.61
N THR A 533 3.01 23.69 17.45
CA THR A 533 1.83 22.86 17.15
C THR A 533 2.04 21.41 17.56
N THR A 534 3.27 20.91 17.46
CA THR A 534 3.58 19.49 17.62
C THR A 534 5.00 19.25 18.13
N LEU A 535 5.16 18.16 18.88
CA LEU A 535 6.43 17.65 19.41
C LEU A 535 6.58 16.16 19.03
N ALA A 536 7.83 15.69 18.88
CA ALA A 536 8.16 14.27 18.78
C ALA A 536 9.60 14.00 19.29
N PHE A 537 9.77 13.03 20.19
CA PHE A 537 11.09 12.53 20.60
C PHE A 537 11.64 11.51 19.59
N THR A 538 12.96 11.40 19.49
CA THR A 538 13.60 10.25 18.82
C THR A 538 13.41 8.96 19.63
N PRO A 539 13.44 7.75 19.00
CA PRO A 539 13.16 6.50 19.69
C PRO A 539 14.13 6.12 20.82
N ASP A 540 15.33 6.72 20.83
CA ASP A 540 16.34 6.60 21.88
C ASP A 540 16.24 7.69 22.97
N SER A 541 15.20 8.53 22.92
CA SER A 541 14.93 9.67 23.81
C SER A 541 15.96 10.80 23.82
N ARG A 542 17.04 10.73 23.04
CA ARG A 542 18.15 11.71 23.09
C ARG A 542 17.83 13.06 22.47
N TYR A 543 16.99 13.10 21.44
CA TYR A 543 16.65 14.32 20.73
C TYR A 543 15.14 14.57 20.73
N LEU A 544 14.77 15.84 20.66
CA LEU A 544 13.39 16.31 20.57
C LEU A 544 13.24 17.19 19.31
N VAL A 545 12.21 16.93 18.52
CA VAL A 545 11.77 17.84 17.45
C VAL A 545 10.53 18.60 17.87
N ALA A 546 10.53 19.90 17.57
CA ALA A 546 9.35 20.77 17.62
C ALA A 546 9.08 21.38 16.25
N ALA A 547 7.81 21.62 15.94
CA ALA A 547 7.40 22.35 14.74
C ALA A 547 6.30 23.37 15.07
N CYS A 548 6.22 24.45 14.28
CA CYS A 548 5.32 25.58 14.54
C CYS A 548 4.36 25.90 13.39
N SER A 549 3.37 26.75 13.71
CA SER A 549 2.43 27.36 12.76
C SER A 549 3.13 28.09 11.60
N GLY A 550 4.30 28.67 11.83
CA GLY A 550 5.12 29.34 10.81
C GLY A 550 5.87 28.43 9.84
N GLY A 551 5.59 27.11 9.83
CA GLY A 551 6.11 26.19 8.81
C GLY A 551 7.52 25.65 9.04
N THR A 552 8.18 26.10 10.12
CA THR A 552 9.53 25.65 10.49
C THR A 552 9.51 24.47 11.48
N TRP A 553 10.58 23.68 11.50
CA TRP A 553 10.83 22.68 12.53
C TRP A 553 12.28 22.70 13.01
N ARG A 554 12.53 22.27 14.25
CA ARG A 554 13.82 22.34 14.92
C ARG A 554 14.13 21.09 15.72
N LEU A 555 15.43 20.80 15.91
CA LEU A 555 15.96 19.67 16.68
C LEU A 555 16.73 20.17 17.91
N PHE A 556 16.50 19.55 19.07
CA PHE A 556 17.10 19.91 20.36
C PHE A 556 17.73 18.69 21.06
N ASP A 557 18.79 18.89 21.84
CA ASP A 557 19.44 17.86 22.68
C ASP A 557 18.73 17.73 24.05
N THR A 558 18.30 16.54 24.43
CA THR A 558 17.64 16.27 25.74
C THR A 558 18.60 15.71 26.79
N GLY A 559 19.87 15.51 26.45
CA GLY A 559 20.89 14.88 27.30
C GLY A 559 21.26 15.72 28.51
N TYR A 560 21.58 15.06 29.63
CA TYR A 560 21.80 15.64 30.97
C TYR A 560 23.06 16.54 31.14
N ALA A 561 23.74 16.91 30.05
CA ALA A 561 24.96 17.71 30.14
C ALA A 561 24.66 19.19 30.33
N LEU A 562 25.05 19.75 31.49
CA LEU A 562 24.90 21.17 31.87
C LEU A 562 25.58 22.18 30.92
N SER A 563 26.35 21.71 29.93
CA SER A 563 27.01 22.53 28.89
C SER A 563 26.40 22.37 27.49
N ALA A 564 25.31 21.61 27.32
CA ALA A 564 24.58 21.53 26.06
C ALA A 564 23.82 22.85 25.80
N SER A 565 23.88 23.36 24.57
CA SER A 565 23.27 24.65 24.22
C SER A 565 21.74 24.63 24.34
N VAL A 566 21.17 25.71 24.89
CA VAL A 566 19.72 25.98 24.84
C VAL A 566 19.24 26.17 23.39
N ASN A 567 20.12 26.65 22.51
CA ASN A 567 19.87 26.81 21.08
C ASN A 567 19.63 25.46 20.40
N ALA A 568 18.74 25.46 19.41
CA ALA A 568 18.49 24.30 18.55
C ALA A 568 19.76 23.84 17.81
N LEU A 569 19.97 22.52 17.77
CA LEU A 569 21.04 21.88 17.01
C LEU A 569 20.82 21.97 15.49
N LEU A 570 19.55 22.05 15.07
CA LEU A 570 19.15 22.14 13.67
C LEU A 570 17.91 23.02 13.54
N VAL A 571 17.86 23.81 12.46
CA VAL A 571 16.67 24.56 12.05
C VAL A 571 16.35 24.26 10.59
N CYS A 572 15.12 23.84 10.31
CA CYS A 572 14.59 23.74 8.95
C CYS A 572 13.57 24.86 8.70
N ASN A 573 13.98 25.86 7.92
CA ASN A 573 13.14 26.99 7.51
C ASN A 573 12.18 26.67 6.35
N LYS A 574 12.21 25.44 5.82
CA LYS A 574 11.41 24.99 4.65
C LYS A 574 10.68 23.67 4.95
N GLY A 575 10.03 23.61 6.11
CA GLY A 575 9.17 22.49 6.49
C GLY A 575 7.94 22.42 5.59
N HIS A 576 6.92 23.22 5.88
CA HIS A 576 5.66 23.30 5.14
C HIS A 576 5.25 24.76 4.92
N ASP A 577 4.83 25.14 3.71
CA ASP A 577 4.70 26.54 3.31
C ASP A 577 3.52 27.28 3.98
N LEU A 578 2.56 26.54 4.54
CA LEU A 578 1.39 27.07 5.25
C LEU A 578 1.34 26.65 6.74
N GLY A 579 2.43 26.11 7.28
CA GLY A 579 2.51 25.67 8.68
C GLY A 579 2.46 24.15 8.87
N VAL A 580 3.20 23.68 9.88
CA VAL A 580 3.22 22.27 10.31
C VAL A 580 2.12 22.04 11.35
N GLN A 581 1.39 20.93 11.25
CA GLN A 581 0.34 20.55 12.21
C GLN A 581 0.70 19.31 13.03
N GLY A 582 1.39 18.33 12.43
CA GLY A 582 1.79 17.09 13.09
C GLY A 582 3.20 16.63 12.71
N CYS A 583 3.89 16.01 13.66
CA CYS A 583 5.16 15.32 13.44
C CYS A 583 5.29 14.04 14.27
N ASP A 584 6.03 13.07 13.75
CA ASP A 584 6.24 11.77 14.39
C ASP A 584 7.56 11.15 13.88
N PHE A 585 8.24 10.35 14.72
CA PHE A 585 9.45 9.61 14.37
C PHE A 585 9.13 8.14 14.10
N SER A 586 9.87 7.53 13.17
CA SER A 586 9.83 6.08 12.94
C SER A 586 10.49 5.37 14.12
N PRO A 587 9.92 4.26 14.63
CA PRO A 587 10.51 3.48 15.72
C PRO A 587 11.80 2.73 15.32
N ILE A 588 12.15 2.67 14.02
CA ILE A 588 13.44 2.11 13.58
C ILE A 588 14.54 3.19 13.61
N ILE A 589 15.49 3.01 14.52
CA ILE A 589 16.83 3.60 14.41
C ILE A 589 17.64 2.74 13.44
N LYS A 590 18.30 3.37 12.45
CA LYS A 590 19.30 2.70 11.61
C LYS A 590 20.70 3.25 11.94
N PRO A 591 21.56 2.51 12.66
CA PRO A 591 22.99 2.85 12.70
C PRO A 591 23.58 2.64 11.30
N PHE A 592 24.44 3.55 10.85
CA PHE A 592 25.12 3.44 9.55
C PHE A 592 26.58 3.85 9.68
N ILE A 593 27.49 2.88 9.50
CA ILE A 593 28.92 3.11 9.65
C ILE A 593 29.49 3.54 8.30
N ILE A 594 29.97 4.78 8.21
CA ILE A 594 30.80 5.25 7.10
C ILE A 594 32.19 5.47 7.66
N THR A 595 33.19 4.77 7.10
CA THR A 595 34.63 5.00 7.35
C THR A 595 34.98 5.17 8.85
N GLY A 596 34.58 4.21 9.69
CA GLY A 596 34.93 4.17 11.12
C GLY A 596 34.11 5.09 12.04
N LEU A 597 33.38 6.06 11.50
CA LEU A 597 32.55 6.99 12.29
C LEU A 597 31.17 6.37 12.59
N ALA A 598 30.72 6.52 13.84
CA ALA A 598 29.41 6.07 14.29
C ALA A 598 28.35 7.13 13.95
N ASN A 599 27.53 6.86 12.92
CA ASN A 599 26.43 7.74 12.55
C ASN A 599 25.08 7.13 12.89
N GLU A 600 24.23 7.92 13.52
CA GLU A 600 22.86 7.54 13.88
C GLU A 600 21.90 8.17 12.87
N SER A 601 21.08 7.35 12.19
CA SER A 601 20.08 7.84 11.25
C SER A 601 18.65 7.60 11.75
N TYR A 602 17.88 8.69 11.75
CA TYR A 602 16.52 8.79 12.22
C TYR A 602 15.61 9.16 11.05
N MET A 603 14.42 8.53 11.00
CA MET A 603 13.42 8.81 9.99
C MET A 603 12.23 9.53 10.64
N MET A 604 11.84 10.67 10.08
CA MET A 604 10.80 11.55 10.64
C MET A 604 9.78 11.89 9.56
N VAL A 605 8.54 12.13 9.96
CA VAL A 605 7.50 12.70 9.10
C VAL A 605 6.94 13.98 9.70
N THR A 606 6.64 14.95 8.83
CA THR A 606 5.84 16.14 9.14
C THR A 606 4.61 16.20 8.22
N CYS A 607 3.52 16.79 8.69
CA CYS A 607 2.33 17.09 7.88
C CYS A 607 1.86 18.53 8.11
N GLY A 608 1.23 19.14 7.10
CA GLY A 608 0.95 20.58 7.12
C GLY A 608 -0.37 21.01 6.49
N ASN A 609 -0.60 22.32 6.58
CA ASN A 609 -1.74 23.01 5.99
C ASN A 609 -1.68 23.11 4.45
N ASP A 610 -0.51 22.82 3.87
CA ASP A 610 -0.28 22.68 2.41
C ASP A 610 -0.88 21.39 1.82
N SER A 611 -1.61 20.60 2.63
CA SER A 611 -2.16 19.27 2.27
C SER A 611 -1.10 18.20 2.00
N LEU A 612 0.18 18.49 2.31
CA LEU A 612 1.31 17.60 2.08
C LEU A 612 1.74 16.88 3.36
N ILE A 613 2.41 15.75 3.15
CA ILE A 613 3.14 15.00 4.17
C ILE A 613 4.56 14.81 3.67
N LYS A 614 5.56 15.23 4.44
CA LYS A 614 6.98 15.16 4.06
C LYS A 614 7.73 14.14 4.90
N PHE A 615 8.53 13.32 4.23
CA PHE A 615 9.38 12.30 4.81
C PHE A 615 10.83 12.76 4.84
N TRP A 616 11.42 12.79 6.03
CA TRP A 616 12.76 13.30 6.29
C TRP A 616 13.69 12.19 6.79
N SER A 617 14.93 12.20 6.32
CA SER A 617 16.02 11.41 6.90
C SER A 617 17.00 12.36 7.57
N ILE A 618 17.09 12.28 8.89
CA ILE A 618 18.06 13.02 9.71
C ILE A 618 19.23 12.08 10.01
N ILE A 619 20.46 12.56 9.86
CA ILE A 619 21.69 11.80 10.12
C ILE A 619 22.53 12.64 11.09
N VAL A 620 22.82 12.08 12.25
CA VAL A 620 23.75 12.64 13.24
C VAL A 620 25.11 11.97 13.02
N ILE A 621 26.12 12.78 12.67
CA ILE A 621 27.52 12.35 12.53
C ILE A 621 28.26 12.75 13.81
N ILE A 622 28.88 11.77 14.44
CA ILE A 622 29.75 11.95 15.60
C ILE A 622 31.20 11.95 15.10
N GLU A 623 31.83 13.13 15.05
CA GLU A 623 33.23 13.28 14.65
C GLU A 623 34.20 12.86 15.79
N ASP A 624 35.46 12.60 15.44
CA ASP A 624 36.27 11.53 16.05
C ASP A 624 36.73 11.73 17.52
N VAL A 625 36.88 10.61 18.23
CA VAL A 625 37.14 10.54 19.68
C VAL A 625 38.52 11.05 20.08
N ASP A 626 39.54 10.87 19.25
CA ASP A 626 40.90 11.32 19.59
C ASP A 626 41.12 12.83 19.44
N LEU A 627 40.24 13.56 18.74
CA LEU A 627 40.26 15.02 18.75
C LEU A 627 39.63 15.60 20.03
N MET A 628 38.61 14.93 20.60
CA MET A 628 37.89 15.39 21.80
C MET A 628 38.82 15.60 23.01
N LYS A 629 39.89 14.79 23.16
CA LYS A 629 40.87 14.91 24.25
C LYS A 629 41.67 16.22 24.24
N ARG A 630 41.68 16.99 23.14
CA ARG A 630 42.50 18.21 22.99
C ARG A 630 41.71 19.52 23.00
N LEU A 631 40.41 19.51 22.71
CA LEU A 631 39.65 20.74 22.41
C LEU A 631 38.36 20.94 23.23
N GLY A 632 37.92 19.96 24.05
CA GLY A 632 36.88 20.16 25.08
C GLY A 632 35.47 20.51 24.58
N SER A 633 35.23 20.48 23.26
CA SER A 633 33.97 20.86 22.61
C SER A 633 33.47 19.72 21.73
N LYS A 634 32.17 19.40 21.81
CA LYS A 634 31.51 18.42 20.93
C LYS A 634 31.08 19.09 19.62
N SER A 635 31.83 18.89 18.54
CA SER A 635 31.39 19.23 17.18
C SER A 635 30.44 18.14 16.63
N LEU A 636 29.16 18.23 16.98
CA LEU A 636 28.10 17.41 16.37
C LEU A 636 27.77 17.95 14.98
N ARG A 637 27.83 17.11 13.95
CA ARG A 637 27.46 17.47 12.58
C ARG A 637 26.17 16.77 12.18
N ILE A 638 25.09 17.55 12.02
CA ILE A 638 23.76 17.01 11.73
C ILE A 638 23.36 17.39 10.30
N LEU A 639 22.96 16.39 9.53
CA LEU A 639 22.46 16.52 8.16
C LEU A 639 20.99 16.10 8.13
N TYR A 640 20.19 16.75 7.29
CA TYR A 640 18.83 16.31 7.00
C TYR A 640 18.59 16.34 5.49
N THR A 641 17.75 15.41 5.02
CA THR A 641 17.33 15.35 3.61
C THR A 641 15.83 15.09 3.54
N GLU A 642 15.11 15.88 2.75
CA GLU A 642 13.75 15.52 2.32
C GLU A 642 13.89 14.32 1.37
N LYS A 643 13.26 13.19 1.70
CA LYS A 643 13.35 11.93 0.94
C LYS A 643 12.16 11.70 0.04
N ARG A 644 10.97 12.19 0.44
CA ARG A 644 9.71 12.01 -0.31
C ARG A 644 8.62 12.95 0.21
N GLN A 645 7.69 13.30 -0.67
CA GLN A 645 6.39 13.87 -0.33
C GLN A 645 5.30 12.84 -0.62
N PHE A 646 4.34 12.65 0.29
CA PHE A 646 3.10 11.94 0.02
C PHE A 646 2.03 12.97 -0.34
N VAL A 647 1.37 12.76 -1.49
CA VAL A 647 0.40 13.69 -2.07
C VAL A 647 -0.91 12.95 -2.32
N GLY A 648 -2.04 13.56 -1.95
CA GLY A 648 -3.36 13.03 -2.30
C GLY A 648 -4.50 13.48 -1.38
N HIS A 649 -4.23 14.01 -0.19
CA HIS A 649 -5.26 14.65 0.63
C HIS A 649 -5.75 15.93 -0.05
N GLY A 650 -7.07 16.14 -0.03
CA GLY A 650 -7.74 17.30 -0.64
C GLY A 650 -7.86 18.52 0.28
N GLY A 651 -7.00 18.61 1.30
CA GLY A 651 -7.05 19.64 2.34
C GLY A 651 -6.03 19.38 3.45
N ASN A 652 -5.86 20.37 4.34
CA ASN A 652 -4.91 20.41 5.44
C ASN A 652 -4.80 19.07 6.20
N VAL A 653 -3.58 18.52 6.30
CA VAL A 653 -3.32 17.28 7.03
C VAL A 653 -3.02 17.64 8.48
N THR A 654 -3.96 17.35 9.38
CA THR A 654 -3.91 17.78 10.78
C THR A 654 -3.10 16.84 11.66
N CYS A 655 -2.98 15.56 11.29
CA CYS A 655 -2.25 14.57 12.06
C CYS A 655 -1.59 13.51 11.18
N VAL A 656 -0.47 12.98 11.66
CA VAL A 656 0.30 11.91 11.02
C VAL A 656 1.01 11.08 12.09
N LYS A 657 1.04 9.76 11.91
CA LYS A 657 1.68 8.79 12.83
C LYS A 657 2.36 7.66 12.08
N PHE A 658 3.47 7.16 12.61
CA PHE A 658 4.08 5.90 12.16
C PHE A 658 3.39 4.68 12.77
N SER A 659 3.54 3.53 12.11
CA SER A 659 3.21 2.22 12.70
C SER A 659 4.22 1.83 13.79
N PRO A 660 3.81 1.54 15.04
CA PRO A 660 4.72 1.18 16.14
C PRO A 660 5.61 -0.04 15.84
N ILE A 661 5.10 -1.00 15.06
CA ILE A 661 5.93 -2.06 14.49
C ILE A 661 6.55 -1.57 13.17
N HIS A 662 7.88 -1.66 13.13
CA HIS A 662 8.78 -1.48 11.98
C HIS A 662 8.69 -0.16 11.18
N GLY A 663 7.79 0.76 11.49
CA GLY A 663 7.68 2.07 10.82
C GLY A 663 7.51 1.98 9.30
N GLU A 664 6.98 0.87 8.79
CA GLU A 664 6.81 0.63 7.35
C GLU A 664 5.52 1.27 6.81
N ILE A 665 4.57 1.52 7.70
CA ILE A 665 3.24 2.04 7.40
C ILE A 665 3.11 3.41 8.08
N LEU A 666 2.41 4.32 7.40
CA LEU A 666 2.10 5.66 7.89
C LEU A 666 0.58 5.85 7.89
N GLY A 667 0.04 6.42 8.95
CA GLY A 667 -1.34 6.88 9.03
C GLY A 667 -1.39 8.39 8.98
N SER A 668 -2.31 8.97 8.22
CA SER A 668 -2.55 10.41 8.16
C SER A 668 -4.02 10.77 8.13
N VAL A 669 -4.33 11.99 8.54
CA VAL A 669 -5.69 12.47 8.77
C VAL A 669 -5.81 13.93 8.36
N ALA A 670 -6.91 14.29 7.69
CA ALA A 670 -7.07 15.62 7.10
C ALA A 670 -8.50 16.19 7.14
N THR A 671 -8.59 17.48 6.83
CA THR A 671 -9.85 18.21 6.65
C THR A 671 -10.62 17.81 5.39
N ASP A 672 -10.06 16.99 4.50
CA ASP A 672 -10.77 16.40 3.35
C ASP A 672 -11.80 15.30 3.75
N ARG A 673 -11.96 15.06 5.06
CA ARG A 673 -12.80 14.01 5.67
C ARG A 673 -12.31 12.59 5.42
N THR A 674 -11.07 12.42 4.95
CA THR A 674 -10.44 11.10 4.81
C THR A 674 -9.35 10.90 5.86
N ALA A 675 -9.24 9.66 6.32
CA ALA A 675 -7.99 9.16 6.89
C ALA A 675 -7.32 8.24 5.87
N ARG A 676 -5.99 8.21 5.82
CA ARG A 676 -5.23 7.49 4.80
C ARG A 676 -4.09 6.69 5.39
N ILE A 677 -3.85 5.54 4.79
CA ILE A 677 -2.78 4.62 5.18
C ILE A 677 -1.81 4.50 4.01
N TRP A 678 -0.52 4.69 4.24
CA TRP A 678 0.51 4.74 3.20
C TRP A 678 1.64 3.75 3.48
N GLY A 679 2.25 3.21 2.43
CA GLY A 679 3.52 2.49 2.53
C GLY A 679 4.68 3.49 2.54
N VAL A 680 5.44 3.57 3.64
CA VAL A 680 6.55 4.54 3.80
C VAL A 680 7.63 4.31 2.73
N ARG A 681 7.99 3.05 2.49
CA ARG A 681 9.01 2.67 1.48
C ARG A 681 8.58 2.98 0.05
N THR A 682 7.29 2.89 -0.27
CA THR A 682 6.77 3.04 -1.64
C THR A 682 6.28 4.46 -1.96
N GLY A 683 5.75 5.19 -0.97
CA GLY A 683 5.06 6.46 -1.18
C GLY A 683 3.58 6.30 -1.58
N ILE A 684 3.07 5.07 -1.67
CA ILE A 684 1.74 4.77 -2.20
C ILE A 684 0.70 4.82 -1.08
N CYS A 685 -0.45 5.43 -1.35
CA CYS A 685 -1.64 5.32 -0.49
C CYS A 685 -2.25 3.92 -0.68
N LEU A 686 -2.23 3.11 0.38
CA LEU A 686 -2.72 1.73 0.41
C LEU A 686 -4.23 1.67 0.65
N TYR A 687 -4.74 2.54 1.52
CA TYR A 687 -6.17 2.63 1.86
C TYR A 687 -6.59 4.08 2.10
N VAL A 688 -7.79 4.42 1.66
CA VAL A 688 -8.48 5.69 1.95
C VAL A 688 -9.77 5.35 2.72
N LEU A 689 -9.94 5.96 3.89
CA LEU A 689 -11.04 5.71 4.82
C LEU A 689 -11.99 6.91 4.77
N GLU A 690 -13.18 6.72 4.22
CA GLU A 690 -14.10 7.82 3.85
C GLU A 690 -15.40 7.86 4.66
N ASN A 691 -15.55 7.01 5.68
CA ASN A 691 -16.80 6.90 6.45
C ASN A 691 -17.02 8.09 7.44
N HIS A 692 -16.22 9.15 7.36
CA HIS A 692 -16.29 10.30 8.26
C HIS A 692 -17.19 11.40 7.69
N ASN A 693 -18.24 11.75 8.42
CA ASN A 693 -19.19 12.78 8.00
C ASN A 693 -18.59 14.19 8.01
N THR A 694 -17.56 14.43 8.85
CA THR A 694 -16.91 15.72 9.09
C THR A 694 -15.39 15.61 8.98
N PHE A 695 -14.69 16.73 9.21
CA PHE A 695 -13.24 16.74 9.35
C PHE A 695 -12.77 15.75 10.41
N VAL A 696 -11.68 15.05 10.09
CA VAL A 696 -10.95 14.15 10.97
C VAL A 696 -9.79 14.95 11.55
N THR A 697 -9.52 14.82 12.85
CA THR A 697 -8.60 15.72 13.57
C THR A 697 -7.28 15.04 13.96
N THR A 698 -7.35 13.76 14.32
CA THR A 698 -6.25 13.01 14.94
C THR A 698 -6.29 11.52 14.58
N CYS A 699 -5.16 10.84 14.66
CA CYS A 699 -5.07 9.39 14.48
C CYS A 699 -4.00 8.73 15.37
N ALA A 700 -4.17 7.43 15.64
CA ALA A 700 -3.20 6.57 16.32
C ALA A 700 -3.28 5.12 15.82
N PHE A 701 -2.22 4.31 15.99
CA PHE A 701 -2.20 2.87 15.74
C PHE A 701 -2.05 2.10 17.05
N SER A 702 -2.63 0.90 17.15
CA SER A 702 -2.26 -0.05 18.22
C SER A 702 -0.81 -0.50 18.09
N GLU A 703 -0.24 -1.01 19.18
CA GLU A 703 1.13 -1.52 19.20
C GLU A 703 1.36 -2.69 18.24
N ASP A 704 0.34 -3.52 17.99
CA ASP A 704 0.40 -4.63 17.04
C ASP A 704 0.05 -4.24 15.58
N THR A 705 -0.29 -2.96 15.36
CA THR A 705 -0.79 -2.40 14.10
C THR A 705 -2.05 -3.09 13.54
N SER A 706 -2.87 -3.73 14.39
CA SER A 706 -4.16 -4.31 13.99
C SER A 706 -5.32 -3.34 14.06
N LEU A 707 -5.23 -2.31 14.91
CA LEU A 707 -6.22 -1.25 15.03
C LEU A 707 -5.63 0.10 14.59
N PHE A 708 -6.45 0.88 13.90
CA PHE A 708 -6.20 2.28 13.60
C PHE A 708 -7.36 3.12 14.14
N LEU A 709 -7.03 4.14 14.92
CA LEU A 709 -7.99 5.03 15.55
C LEU A 709 -8.00 6.37 14.84
N THR A 710 -9.19 6.97 14.76
CA THR A 710 -9.37 8.30 14.16
C THR A 710 -10.40 9.10 14.97
N GLY A 711 -9.99 10.27 15.45
CA GLY A 711 -10.89 11.22 16.14
C GLY A 711 -11.47 12.23 15.16
N THR A 712 -12.72 12.64 15.37
CA THR A 712 -13.45 13.52 14.44
C THR A 712 -14.13 14.70 15.11
N LEU A 713 -14.37 15.74 14.30
CA LEU A 713 -15.05 16.96 14.74
C LEU A 713 -16.54 16.71 15.09
N ASP A 714 -17.17 15.67 14.52
CA ASP A 714 -18.52 15.20 14.90
C ASP A 714 -18.60 14.46 16.25
N LYS A 715 -17.57 14.63 17.11
CA LYS A 715 -17.49 14.18 18.50
C LYS A 715 -17.26 12.67 18.68
N SER A 716 -16.90 11.96 17.62
CA SER A 716 -16.76 10.50 17.66
C SER A 716 -15.34 9.96 17.42
N VAL A 717 -15.02 8.85 18.08
CA VAL A 717 -13.83 8.03 17.79
C VAL A 717 -14.26 6.88 16.89
N PHE A 718 -13.68 6.81 15.69
CA PHE A 718 -13.85 5.68 14.78
C PHE A 718 -12.69 4.69 14.97
N ILE A 719 -13.04 3.41 15.11
CA ILE A 719 -12.10 2.31 15.36
C ILE A 719 -12.07 1.37 14.15
N TRP A 720 -10.93 1.31 13.47
CA TRP A 720 -10.74 0.55 12.24
C TRP A 720 -9.87 -0.68 12.49
N LYS A 721 -10.30 -1.86 12.02
CA LYS A 721 -9.53 -3.12 12.00
C LYS A 721 -8.78 -3.20 10.67
N LEU A 722 -7.46 -3.26 10.74
CA LEU A 722 -6.58 -3.35 9.58
C LEU A 722 -6.51 -4.80 9.06
N PRO A 723 -6.35 -4.99 7.73
CA PRO A 723 -6.41 -6.32 7.14
C PRO A 723 -5.22 -7.19 7.55
N LYS A 724 -5.47 -8.48 7.83
CA LYS A 724 -4.45 -9.41 8.34
C LYS A 724 -3.22 -9.53 7.43
N GLN A 725 -3.32 -9.24 6.12
CA GLN A 725 -2.17 -9.24 5.20
C GLN A 725 -1.20 -8.05 5.40
N LEU A 726 -1.71 -6.87 5.79
CA LEU A 726 -0.87 -5.71 6.13
C LEU A 726 -0.09 -5.95 7.42
N ILE A 727 -0.75 -6.65 8.35
CA ILE A 727 -0.22 -7.07 9.64
C ILE A 727 0.77 -8.23 9.45
N SER A 728 0.49 -9.21 8.58
CA SER A 728 1.21 -10.48 8.53
C SER A 728 2.66 -10.36 8.08
N GLN A 729 3.01 -9.44 7.18
CA GLN A 729 4.43 -9.21 6.85
C GLN A 729 5.24 -8.77 8.08
N ASN A 730 4.62 -7.98 8.97
CA ASN A 730 5.24 -7.49 10.20
C ASN A 730 5.17 -8.53 11.33
N ILE A 731 4.04 -9.22 11.49
CA ILE A 731 3.82 -10.23 12.55
C ILE A 731 4.49 -11.57 12.24
N LEU A 732 4.60 -12.03 10.98
CA LEU A 732 5.47 -13.18 10.67
C LEU A 732 6.92 -12.84 10.99
N ILE A 733 7.47 -11.71 10.53
CA ILE A 733 8.86 -11.33 10.88
C ILE A 733 9.05 -11.22 12.40
N LYS A 734 8.07 -10.70 13.15
CA LYS A 734 8.10 -10.63 14.63
C LYS A 734 8.02 -12.03 15.29
N HIS A 735 7.15 -12.93 14.84
CA HIS A 735 7.10 -14.31 15.34
C HIS A 735 8.35 -15.11 14.97
N LEU A 736 8.78 -15.06 13.70
CA LEU A 736 9.94 -15.78 13.20
C LEU A 736 11.25 -15.33 13.87
N ARG A 737 11.35 -14.06 14.29
CA ARG A 737 12.47 -13.57 15.11
C ARG A 737 12.32 -13.85 16.62
N ASN A 738 11.10 -13.86 17.18
CA ASN A 738 10.87 -14.08 18.62
C ASN A 738 10.46 -15.52 19.01
N ILE A 739 10.42 -16.49 18.08
CA ILE A 739 10.18 -17.91 18.39
C ILE A 739 11.22 -18.47 19.36
N ARG A 740 12.43 -17.90 19.36
CA ARG A 740 13.37 -18.02 20.47
C ARG A 740 13.24 -16.80 21.40
N LYS A 741 12.97 -17.07 22.68
CA LYS A 741 13.39 -16.18 23.78
C LYS A 741 14.90 -15.96 23.66
N LYS A 742 15.41 -14.77 24.01
CA LYS A 742 16.85 -14.57 24.21
C LYS A 742 17.38 -15.55 25.24
N VAL A 743 18.64 -15.97 25.13
CA VAL A 743 19.21 -16.98 26.01
C VAL A 743 19.16 -16.50 27.47
N ILE A 744 19.29 -15.20 27.71
CA ILE A 744 19.16 -14.58 29.05
C ILE A 744 17.77 -14.76 29.73
N ASP A 745 16.73 -15.11 28.96
CA ASP A 745 15.35 -15.32 29.42
C ASP A 745 14.91 -16.80 29.37
N TRP A 746 15.84 -17.73 29.10
CA TRP A 746 15.54 -19.16 29.06
C TRP A 746 15.24 -19.73 30.45
N THR A 747 14.09 -20.41 30.56
CA THR A 747 13.71 -21.21 31.73
C THR A 747 14.42 -22.56 31.72
N VAL A 748 14.36 -23.29 32.85
CA VAL A 748 14.92 -24.65 32.96
C VAL A 748 14.32 -25.58 31.89
N ASP A 749 13.02 -25.49 31.62
CA ASP A 749 12.36 -26.33 30.60
C ASP A 749 12.71 -25.91 29.16
N ASP A 750 13.12 -24.66 28.91
CA ASP A 750 13.60 -24.23 27.60
C ASP A 750 15.03 -24.76 27.32
N ILE A 751 15.91 -24.78 28.34
CA ILE A 751 17.22 -25.45 28.27
C ILE A 751 17.06 -26.96 28.04
N ILE A 752 16.00 -27.56 28.60
CA ILE A 752 15.70 -28.98 28.41
C ILE A 752 15.25 -29.27 26.97
N LYS A 753 14.40 -28.42 26.37
CA LYS A 753 14.05 -28.53 24.93
C LYS A 753 15.30 -28.47 24.07
N TRP A 754 16.18 -27.49 24.30
CA TRP A 754 17.46 -27.37 23.59
C TRP A 754 18.35 -28.61 23.74
N LEU A 755 18.45 -29.20 24.94
CA LEU A 755 19.18 -30.46 25.15
C LEU A 755 18.54 -31.65 24.43
N HIS A 756 17.22 -31.67 24.24
CA HIS A 756 16.56 -32.66 23.39
C HIS A 756 16.84 -32.44 21.90
N GLU A 757 16.81 -31.20 21.40
CA GLU A 757 17.16 -30.85 20.01
C GLU A 757 18.62 -31.21 19.67
N VAL A 758 19.54 -31.03 20.61
CA VAL A 758 20.96 -31.37 20.50
C VAL A 758 21.23 -32.88 20.69
N ASN A 759 20.20 -33.70 20.91
CA ASN A 759 20.30 -35.15 21.21
C ASN A 759 21.12 -35.50 22.48
N LEU A 760 21.16 -34.58 23.45
CA LEU A 760 21.83 -34.74 24.77
C LEU A 760 20.82 -34.87 25.93
N SER A 761 19.68 -35.52 25.66
CA SER A 761 18.58 -35.78 26.61
C SER A 761 19.00 -36.39 27.96
N ASN A 762 20.11 -37.12 28.01
CA ASN A 762 20.64 -37.70 29.25
C ASN A 762 21.07 -36.65 30.29
N LEU A 763 21.42 -35.42 29.87
CA LEU A 763 21.83 -34.34 30.78
C LEU A 763 20.64 -33.65 31.48
N VAL A 764 19.40 -33.85 30.98
CA VAL A 764 18.16 -33.23 31.49
C VAL A 764 17.95 -33.48 32.98
N LYS A 765 18.30 -34.67 33.48
CA LYS A 765 18.22 -35.01 34.91
C LYS A 765 19.11 -34.10 35.77
N ASN A 766 20.34 -33.84 35.32
CA ASN A 766 21.30 -33.01 36.05
C ASN A 766 20.92 -31.53 35.96
N VAL A 767 20.40 -31.07 34.81
CA VAL A 767 19.87 -29.71 34.63
C VAL A 767 18.71 -29.42 35.60
N LYS A 768 17.75 -30.34 35.76
CA LYS A 768 16.64 -30.18 36.73
C LYS A 768 17.15 -30.11 38.17
N ILE A 769 18.10 -30.96 38.57
CA ILE A 769 18.69 -30.95 39.92
C ILE A 769 19.44 -29.64 40.22
N LEU A 770 20.06 -29.03 39.21
CA LEU A 770 20.88 -27.81 39.36
C LEU A 770 20.10 -26.50 39.16
N SER A 771 18.82 -26.55 38.79
CA SER A 771 17.99 -25.37 38.44
C SER A 771 18.65 -24.42 37.43
N LEU A 772 19.42 -24.99 36.49
CA LEU A 772 20.16 -24.22 35.48
C LEU A 772 19.20 -23.39 34.61
N ASN A 773 19.42 -22.07 34.61
CA ASN A 773 18.66 -21.10 33.82
C ASN A 773 19.57 -20.34 32.83
N GLY A 774 18.95 -19.58 31.92
CA GLY A 774 19.64 -18.85 30.87
C GLY A 774 20.77 -17.92 31.34
N ARG A 775 20.52 -17.15 32.41
CA ARG A 775 21.49 -16.22 33.02
C ARG A 775 22.72 -16.94 33.54
N ILE A 776 22.52 -18.07 34.22
CA ILE A 776 23.62 -18.93 34.72
C ILE A 776 24.41 -19.54 33.56
N LEU A 777 23.73 -19.94 32.46
CA LEU A 777 24.36 -20.56 31.30
C LEU A 777 25.25 -19.57 30.52
N LEU A 778 24.80 -18.33 30.34
CA LEU A 778 25.58 -17.25 29.72
C LEU A 778 26.79 -16.84 30.58
N HIS A 779 26.57 -16.48 31.86
CA HIS A 779 27.60 -15.85 32.68
C HIS A 779 28.64 -16.80 33.29
N MET A 780 28.35 -18.11 33.45
CA MET A 780 29.37 -19.05 33.97
C MET A 780 30.39 -19.46 32.88
N PRO A 781 31.69 -19.58 33.23
CA PRO A 781 32.71 -20.11 32.33
C PRO A 781 32.51 -21.61 32.09
N GLU A 782 32.89 -22.06 30.88
CA GLU A 782 32.56 -23.38 30.35
C GLU A 782 32.95 -24.55 31.28
N GLY A 783 34.18 -24.55 31.81
CA GLY A 783 34.66 -25.60 32.71
C GLY A 783 33.85 -25.75 34.01
N ILE A 784 33.21 -24.68 34.49
CA ILE A 784 32.31 -24.72 35.65
C ILE A 784 30.94 -25.27 35.27
N VAL A 785 30.46 -25.02 34.04
CA VAL A 785 29.22 -25.62 33.52
C VAL A 785 29.40 -27.14 33.34
N ILE A 786 30.49 -27.57 32.70
CA ILE A 786 30.80 -29.00 32.44
C ILE A 786 30.98 -29.78 33.75
N SER A 787 31.75 -29.25 34.71
CA SER A 787 31.99 -29.92 35.99
C SER A 787 30.72 -30.03 36.85
N LYS A 788 29.90 -28.96 36.93
CA LYS A 788 28.58 -29.02 37.61
C LYS A 788 27.66 -30.06 36.97
N LEU A 789 27.63 -30.16 35.64
CA LEU A 789 26.81 -31.14 34.91
C LEU A 789 27.26 -32.61 35.05
N ARG A 790 28.41 -32.89 35.68
CA ARG A 790 28.98 -34.25 35.88
C ARG A 790 29.04 -35.06 34.57
N PHE A 791 29.78 -34.54 33.61
CA PHE A 791 29.80 -34.99 32.21
C PHE A 791 30.62 -36.29 32.01
N ASN A 792 30.07 -37.43 32.44
CA ASN A 792 30.73 -38.75 32.38
C ASN A 792 30.50 -39.50 31.04
N TYR A 793 30.72 -38.84 29.89
CA TYR A 793 30.39 -39.36 28.55
C TYR A 793 31.57 -39.32 27.57
N SER A 794 31.39 -39.86 26.36
CA SER A 794 32.42 -39.89 25.31
C SER A 794 32.89 -38.50 24.89
N ILE A 795 34.16 -38.40 24.48
CA ILE A 795 34.83 -37.16 24.08
C ILE A 795 34.04 -36.42 22.99
N GLU A 796 33.54 -37.16 21.99
CA GLU A 796 32.69 -36.64 20.91
C GLU A 796 31.46 -35.87 21.43
N LYS A 797 30.78 -36.37 22.47
CA LYS A 797 29.59 -35.73 23.04
C LYS A 797 29.94 -34.54 23.91
N LEU A 798 31.13 -34.54 24.53
CA LEU A 798 31.68 -33.38 25.23
C LEU A 798 32.00 -32.26 24.22
N GLU A 799 32.68 -32.57 23.12
CA GLU A 799 33.01 -31.61 22.07
C GLU A 799 31.76 -31.07 21.35
N MET A 800 30.77 -31.93 21.07
CA MET A 800 29.48 -31.50 20.55
C MET A 800 28.77 -30.52 21.50
N PHE A 801 28.77 -30.81 22.81
CA PHE A 801 28.20 -29.89 23.81
C PHE A 801 28.97 -28.56 23.89
N ARG A 802 30.31 -28.59 23.84
CA ARG A 802 31.16 -27.38 23.80
C ARG A 802 30.82 -26.49 22.62
N LYS A 803 30.74 -27.06 21.41
CA LYS A 803 30.34 -26.32 20.21
C LYS A 803 28.95 -25.72 20.38
N GLN A 804 27.93 -26.51 20.74
CA GLN A 804 26.58 -25.94 20.93
C GLN A 804 26.51 -24.86 22.02
N LEU A 805 27.33 -24.94 23.08
CA LEU A 805 27.36 -23.94 24.15
C LEU A 805 28.08 -22.63 23.76
N TYR A 806 29.22 -22.69 23.06
CA TYR A 806 29.89 -21.47 22.55
C TYR A 806 29.01 -20.79 21.49
N TRP A 807 28.42 -21.57 20.58
CA TRP A 807 27.58 -21.05 19.49
C TRP A 807 26.36 -20.31 20.07
N LEU A 808 25.71 -20.89 21.10
CA LEU A 808 24.62 -20.26 21.86
C LEU A 808 25.03 -18.95 22.56
N LYS A 809 26.29 -18.82 23.02
CA LYS A 809 26.83 -17.59 23.60
C LYS A 809 27.15 -16.52 22.55
N CYS A 810 27.46 -16.92 21.32
CA CYS A 810 27.67 -16.01 20.18
C CYS A 810 26.35 -15.50 19.57
N GLU A 811 25.26 -16.27 19.63
CA GLU A 811 23.94 -15.82 19.17
C GLU A 811 23.41 -14.64 20.01
N ASP A 812 23.52 -14.69 21.34
CA ASP A 812 23.00 -13.64 22.25
C ASP A 812 23.92 -12.39 22.33
N SER A 813 25.18 -12.45 21.82
CA SER A 813 26.14 -11.33 21.88
C SER A 813 26.06 -10.34 20.72
N ASN A 814 25.15 -10.57 19.76
CA ASN A 814 24.81 -9.66 18.66
C ASN A 814 25.96 -9.28 17.69
N ALA A 815 27.09 -9.98 17.75
CA ALA A 815 28.27 -9.74 16.89
C ALA A 815 28.12 -10.30 15.47
N MET A 816 27.04 -9.94 14.76
CA MET A 816 26.85 -10.26 13.34
C MET A 816 27.37 -9.14 12.42
N CYS A 817 28.67 -9.20 12.12
CA CYS A 817 29.24 -8.53 10.95
C CYS A 817 29.57 -9.60 9.89
N ILE A 818 28.65 -9.85 8.97
CA ILE A 818 29.02 -10.48 7.69
C ILE A 818 29.78 -9.41 6.91
N THR A 819 31.03 -9.69 6.53
CA THR A 819 31.79 -8.82 5.63
C THR A 819 31.34 -9.07 4.20
N ASP A 820 30.90 -8.04 3.48
CA ASP A 820 30.25 -8.12 2.15
C ASP A 820 31.11 -8.71 0.99
N ASN A 821 32.31 -9.22 1.27
CA ASN A 821 33.32 -9.68 0.30
C ASN A 821 33.69 -11.18 0.48
N VAL A 822 32.74 -12.03 0.86
CA VAL A 822 32.95 -13.49 0.97
C VAL A 822 31.91 -14.23 0.13
N ASP A 823 32.37 -14.98 -0.88
CA ASP A 823 31.51 -15.85 -1.67
C ASP A 823 30.96 -16.99 -0.81
N ILE A 824 29.64 -17.03 -0.63
CA ILE A 824 28.94 -18.04 0.17
C ILE A 824 28.63 -19.26 -0.73
N PRO A 825 28.97 -20.50 -0.32
CA PRO A 825 28.55 -21.71 -1.03
C PRO A 825 27.01 -21.83 -1.15
N ASP A 826 26.51 -22.18 -2.33
CA ASP A 826 25.07 -22.34 -2.59
C ASP A 826 24.38 -23.31 -1.61
N ASP A 827 25.07 -24.37 -1.16
CA ASP A 827 24.57 -25.35 -0.18
C ASP A 827 24.21 -24.73 1.19
N PHE A 828 24.72 -23.52 1.50
CA PHE A 828 24.41 -22.78 2.73
C PHE A 828 23.24 -21.79 2.55
N LEU A 829 22.78 -21.55 1.32
CA LEU A 829 21.69 -20.64 1.01
C LEU A 829 20.33 -21.36 1.04
N CYS A 830 19.33 -20.74 1.66
CA CYS A 830 17.98 -21.29 1.65
C CYS A 830 17.37 -21.22 0.24
N PRO A 831 16.84 -22.31 -0.32
CA PRO A 831 16.26 -22.29 -1.67
C PRO A 831 15.06 -21.34 -1.86
N ILE A 832 14.40 -20.94 -0.76
CA ILE A 832 13.23 -20.05 -0.77
C ILE A 832 13.64 -18.58 -0.77
N THR A 833 14.57 -18.19 0.12
CA THR A 833 14.94 -16.77 0.34
C THR A 833 16.25 -16.36 -0.31
N ARG A 834 17.12 -17.32 -0.66
CA ARG A 834 18.53 -17.12 -1.05
C ARG A 834 19.39 -16.39 0.00
N GLU A 835 18.96 -16.43 1.25
CA GLU A 835 19.77 -15.99 2.41
C GLU A 835 20.43 -17.19 3.09
N VAL A 836 21.52 -16.96 3.83
CA VAL A 836 22.23 -17.99 4.61
C VAL A 836 21.31 -18.63 5.65
N MET A 837 21.20 -19.96 5.65
CA MET A 837 20.38 -20.69 6.62
C MET A 837 20.96 -20.56 8.04
N ARG A 838 20.12 -20.17 9.00
CA ARG A 838 20.45 -20.01 10.42
C ARG A 838 19.90 -21.18 11.25
N GLU A 839 18.68 -21.61 10.93
CA GLU A 839 18.05 -22.81 11.47
C GLU A 839 17.61 -23.74 10.33
N PRO A 840 18.57 -24.41 9.65
CA PRO A 840 18.25 -25.36 8.59
C PRO A 840 17.42 -26.55 9.13
N VAL A 841 16.31 -26.84 8.47
CA VAL A 841 15.40 -27.96 8.76
C VAL A 841 15.14 -28.78 7.51
N GLN A 842 15.14 -30.11 7.66
CA GLN A 842 14.78 -31.05 6.61
C GLN A 842 13.27 -31.32 6.61
N CYS A 843 12.69 -31.32 5.41
CA CYS A 843 11.28 -31.63 5.15
C CYS A 843 11.03 -33.08 4.73
N SER A 844 9.75 -33.46 4.57
CA SER A 844 9.35 -34.80 4.13
C SER A 844 9.66 -35.13 2.65
N ASP A 845 10.12 -34.14 1.88
CA ASP A 845 10.71 -34.26 0.54
C ASP A 845 12.22 -34.55 0.56
N GLY A 846 12.86 -34.49 1.74
CA GLY A 846 14.31 -34.69 1.92
C GLY A 846 15.16 -33.43 1.75
N PHE A 847 14.59 -32.32 1.27
CA PHE A 847 15.32 -31.06 1.10
C PHE A 847 15.45 -30.29 2.42
N THR A 848 16.49 -29.46 2.52
CA THR A 848 16.73 -28.59 3.67
C THR A 848 16.32 -27.15 3.34
N TYR A 849 15.62 -26.50 4.25
CA TYR A 849 15.14 -25.12 4.14
C TYR A 849 15.42 -24.36 5.43
N GLU A 850 15.42 -23.03 5.39
CA GLU A 850 15.38 -22.22 6.62
C GLU A 850 14.04 -22.44 7.32
N ARG A 851 14.07 -22.74 8.63
CA ARG A 851 12.87 -23.00 9.45
C ARG A 851 11.84 -21.89 9.36
N ALA A 852 12.28 -20.64 9.24
CA ALA A 852 11.38 -19.51 9.05
C ALA A 852 10.63 -19.59 7.71
N ALA A 853 11.37 -19.66 6.60
CA ALA A 853 10.83 -19.60 5.24
C ALA A 853 9.87 -20.76 4.91
N ILE A 854 10.14 -21.98 5.39
CA ILE A 854 9.24 -23.11 5.17
C ILE A 854 7.94 -23.01 5.98
N ASN A 855 7.98 -22.40 7.17
CA ASN A 855 6.77 -22.11 7.93
C ASN A 855 5.93 -21.00 7.27
N GLU A 856 6.55 -19.99 6.64
CA GLU A 856 5.82 -19.01 5.82
C GLU A 856 5.10 -19.69 4.65
N TRP A 857 5.76 -20.66 4.01
CA TRP A 857 5.18 -21.42 2.89
C TRP A 857 3.93 -22.19 3.30
N PHE A 858 3.96 -22.89 4.45
CA PHE A 858 2.79 -23.55 5.01
C PHE A 858 1.68 -22.57 5.44
N LEU A 859 2.04 -21.42 6.03
CA LEU A 859 1.08 -20.37 6.40
C LEU A 859 0.42 -19.72 5.18
N CYS A 860 1.09 -19.69 4.03
CA CYS A 860 0.52 -19.33 2.73
C CYS A 860 -0.44 -20.40 2.15
N SER A 861 -0.83 -21.42 2.93
CA SER A 861 -1.64 -22.59 2.53
C SER A 861 -1.03 -23.44 1.41
N LYS A 862 0.29 -23.33 1.17
CA LYS A 862 1.01 -24.16 0.20
C LYS A 862 1.56 -25.42 0.89
N PHE A 863 0.88 -26.55 0.67
CA PHE A 863 1.30 -27.85 1.19
C PHE A 863 2.15 -28.67 0.19
N THR A 864 2.77 -27.98 -0.77
CA THR A 864 3.70 -28.55 -1.75
C THR A 864 5.16 -28.27 -1.39
N SER A 865 6.09 -29.09 -1.87
CA SER A 865 7.54 -28.82 -1.77
C SER A 865 7.88 -27.53 -2.53
N PRO A 866 8.59 -26.57 -1.91
CA PRO A 866 9.13 -25.40 -2.62
C PRO A 866 10.08 -25.76 -3.78
N MET A 867 10.74 -26.92 -3.73
CA MET A 867 11.69 -27.37 -4.77
C MET A 867 11.02 -28.20 -5.87
N THR A 868 10.16 -29.16 -5.53
CA THR A 868 9.59 -30.11 -6.51
C THR A 868 8.15 -29.82 -6.91
N ASN A 869 7.45 -28.92 -6.20
CA ASN A 869 6.00 -28.70 -6.27
C ASN A 869 5.10 -29.93 -5.96
N GLU A 870 5.67 -31.07 -5.57
CA GLU A 870 4.89 -32.24 -5.12
C GLU A 870 4.26 -32.02 -3.74
N SER A 871 3.14 -32.67 -3.43
CA SER A 871 2.49 -32.58 -2.11
C SER A 871 3.35 -33.19 -0.99
N LEU A 872 3.65 -32.40 0.05
CA LEU A 872 4.42 -32.85 1.21
C LEU A 872 3.60 -33.82 2.09
N LYS A 873 4.22 -34.92 2.51
CA LYS A 873 3.54 -36.03 3.20
C LYS A 873 3.29 -35.75 4.68
N THR A 874 4.13 -34.92 5.32
CA THR A 874 3.98 -34.48 6.72
C THR A 874 4.56 -33.09 6.91
N MET A 875 4.00 -32.34 7.86
CA MET A 875 4.49 -31.00 8.27
C MET A 875 5.61 -31.07 9.33
N ASN A 876 6.14 -32.25 9.62
CA ASN A 876 7.10 -32.47 10.70
C ASN A 876 8.53 -32.11 10.24
N LEU A 877 8.98 -30.91 10.62
CA LEU A 877 10.33 -30.39 10.36
C LEU A 877 11.39 -31.05 11.27
N LYS A 878 12.45 -31.62 10.70
CA LYS A 878 13.60 -32.16 11.46
C LYS A 878 14.77 -31.15 11.44
N PRO A 879 15.40 -30.81 12.58
CA PRO A 879 16.56 -29.91 12.57
C PRO A 879 17.80 -30.57 11.93
N ASN A 880 18.41 -29.91 10.94
CA ASN A 880 19.66 -30.33 10.31
C ASN A 880 20.86 -29.73 11.09
N VAL A 881 21.15 -30.32 12.26
CA VAL A 881 22.19 -29.84 13.19
C VAL A 881 23.59 -29.91 12.57
N THR A 882 23.84 -30.85 11.66
CA THR A 882 25.11 -30.97 10.91
C THR A 882 25.35 -29.76 10.02
N LEU A 883 24.41 -29.43 9.13
CA LEU A 883 24.55 -28.27 8.24
C LEU A 883 24.60 -26.95 9.03
N ARG A 884 23.81 -26.82 10.11
CA ARG A 884 23.88 -25.65 11.01
C ARG A 884 25.29 -25.45 11.56
N ASN A 885 25.98 -26.53 11.94
CA ASN A 885 27.34 -26.44 12.45
C ASN A 885 28.35 -26.06 11.37
N GLU A 886 28.22 -26.58 10.15
CA GLU A 886 29.09 -26.25 9.01
C GLU A 886 28.95 -24.78 8.61
N ILE A 887 27.72 -24.26 8.53
CA ILE A 887 27.45 -22.83 8.29
C ILE A 887 28.07 -21.96 9.38
N PHE A 888 27.96 -22.34 10.66
CA PHE A 888 28.59 -21.58 11.74
C PHE A 888 30.13 -21.65 11.71
N MET A 889 30.73 -22.79 11.36
CA MET A 889 32.18 -22.91 11.17
C MET A 889 32.67 -22.04 9.99
N PHE A 890 31.86 -21.88 8.94
CA PHE A 890 32.14 -20.99 7.81
C PHE A 890 32.03 -19.50 8.22
N LEU A 891 30.95 -19.11 8.89
CA LEU A 891 30.69 -17.71 9.27
C LEU A 891 31.59 -17.18 10.39
N TYR A 892 32.01 -18.04 11.33
CA TYR A 892 32.77 -17.63 12.54
C TYR A 892 34.19 -18.24 12.60
N GLY A 893 34.56 -19.08 11.64
CA GLY A 893 35.86 -19.73 11.52
C GLY A 893 36.04 -20.95 12.43
N ASP A 894 37.23 -21.53 12.38
CA ASP A 894 37.68 -22.56 13.34
C ASP A 894 37.62 -21.98 14.76
N GLY A 895 36.70 -22.49 15.58
CA GLY A 895 36.49 -22.04 16.95
C GLY A 895 37.79 -22.09 17.75
N LYS A 896 38.39 -20.92 17.99
CA LYS A 896 39.78 -20.81 18.45
C LYS A 896 40.01 -21.58 19.74
N ARG A 897 41.04 -22.44 19.72
CA ARG A 897 41.63 -23.05 20.91
C ARG A 897 42.01 -21.95 21.91
N ALA A 898 41.42 -22.02 23.10
CA ALA A 898 41.71 -21.22 24.29
C ALA A 898 41.52 -22.11 25.52
#